data_AF-A0A7V5EX51-F1
#
_entry.id   AF-A0A7V5EX51-F1
#
_cell.length_a   1.000
_cell.length_b   1.000
_cell.length_c   1.000
_cell.angle_alpha   90.00
_cell.angle_beta   90.00
_cell.angle_gamma   90.00
#
_symmetry.space_group_name_H-M   'P 1'
#
loop_
_entity.id
_entity.type
_entity.pdbx_description
1 polymer ?
#
loop_
_entity_poly.entity_id
_entity_poly.type
_entity_poly.pdbx_seq_one_letter_code
_entity_poly.pdbx_strand_id
1 'polypeptide(L)'
;MDLRPLGAAAKPPRPPPARLSPRPPCRHRGVDRVRLRRRHGGVEPRRRRPERLDRSPRDIPGEDDGRVAGSQDAVGSAPDRRDDAPGDHRTGHGPRRSRRVGGPHPPRAPFDRGGPGVCHRRGAAVGFPDWGLLRPGGTGGYPRRDHGSPRRVDPGIDPDRVPGLGNAADAGGMEEVGVAVRPSHRRLSSCGRDMGGRRRRAPIRVRPRSGTVFGSGHRRALVTASFDVRFEPWIPVRDSDGVLRKVGLRDALVQAPTIAALAVSDPIDEPALLRLLLAMVHHIIDGPRTERDWVALWEQGSLDAELVDHYLDDRSDGRFDLFDDVHPFLQAPVEGAVRPAVEIHKRFVSGTAELFFEHTDTYRDVDAVAFPADEMALYLVTAHAYQTIYRGVQPGTLLKGMVLFNVGANLFETLLLNLVRYDPAGEFPMPGSDDRPAWDREAPVAGRVRPPEGYLDYLTWQPRRVQLIPAQVDGRIVVSRIRVERGEQFDDAFKARYPRWDPMLPAEVDDDGNAKKIWLPFERVAWRETRRLLSPATQLHAKTRYVRPGVVDHREALALRYDIPLPRDLLAVSTGTPQNPGSLYWWRKDTIPVPPQILGHPQRSTTVRVALERTEDAYRTLVRNLGQVLDTLAVDGGRQRIRADAEATFRSYLLDFWDRLGSRFEGLLDGVIADDPDAADRWLEELQTVTMDVYDAATRPYLTAAIALEDVFRHRRFLAAHFRRPDRRGS
;
A
#
# COMPACT_ATOMS: atom_id res chain seq x y z
N MET A 1 -50.57 -45.03 -28.98
CA MET A 1 -49.65 -43.96 -29.38
C MET A 1 -48.49 -43.99 -28.38
N ASP A 2 -47.48 -44.86 -28.52
CA ASP A 2 -46.76 -45.34 -29.71
C ASP A 2 -46.09 -44.18 -30.46
N LEU A 3 -44.78 -44.21 -30.76
CA LEU A 3 -43.88 -45.37 -30.88
C LEU A 3 -42.66 -45.37 -29.91
N ARG A 4 -41.91 -46.48 -29.90
CA ARG A 4 -40.67 -46.73 -29.10
C ARG A 4 -39.43 -46.98 -30.01
N PRO A 5 -38.18 -47.10 -29.47
CA PRO A 5 -36.99 -46.55 -30.15
C PRO A 5 -35.93 -47.55 -30.68
N LEU A 6 -34.97 -46.99 -31.42
CA LEU A 6 -33.60 -47.47 -31.70
C LEU A 6 -32.67 -46.22 -31.65
N GLY A 7 -31.34 -46.27 -31.43
CA GLY A 7 -30.40 -47.36 -31.14
C GLY A 7 -29.04 -46.76 -30.66
N ALA A 8 -28.11 -47.57 -30.16
CA ALA A 8 -27.01 -47.10 -29.30
C ALA A 8 -25.72 -46.59 -30.02
N ALA A 9 -25.08 -45.60 -29.36
CA ALA A 9 -23.63 -45.39 -29.16
C ALA A 9 -22.61 -45.38 -30.33
N ALA A 10 -21.75 -44.36 -30.33
CA ALA A 10 -20.44 -44.36 -31.01
C ALA A 10 -19.36 -43.69 -30.15
N LYS A 11 -18.10 -44.14 -30.26
CA LYS A 11 -16.90 -43.55 -29.62
C LYS A 11 -15.98 -42.89 -30.66
N PRO A 12 -15.14 -41.91 -30.29
CA PRO A 12 -14.15 -41.34 -31.19
C PRO A 12 -13.05 -42.36 -31.57
N PRO A 13 -12.40 -42.22 -32.74
CA PRO A 13 -11.49 -43.22 -33.29
C PRO A 13 -10.11 -43.27 -32.62
N ARG A 14 -9.45 -44.44 -32.73
CA ARG A 14 -8.02 -44.65 -32.44
C ARG A 14 -7.27 -44.98 -33.74
N PRO A 15 -5.96 -44.66 -33.86
CA PRO A 15 -5.15 -44.99 -35.04
C PRO A 15 -4.79 -46.48 -35.12
N PRO A 16 -4.45 -47.00 -36.33
CA PRO A 16 -4.08 -48.40 -36.55
C PRO A 16 -2.60 -48.73 -36.22
N PRO A 17 -2.21 -50.02 -36.07
CA PRO A 17 -0.90 -50.42 -35.50
C PRO A 17 0.00 -51.31 -36.41
N ALA A 18 1.20 -51.64 -35.88
CA ALA A 18 2.10 -52.77 -36.24
C ALA A 18 3.06 -52.61 -37.46
N ARG A 19 4.28 -53.21 -37.53
CA ARG A 19 5.16 -53.92 -36.54
C ARG A 19 6.61 -54.10 -37.08
N LEU A 20 7.60 -54.17 -36.15
CA LEU A 20 8.89 -54.93 -36.17
C LEU A 20 10.04 -54.65 -37.20
N SER A 21 11.18 -54.16 -36.65
CA SER A 21 12.60 -54.65 -36.71
C SER A 21 13.16 -55.45 -37.92
N PRO A 22 14.45 -55.28 -38.36
CA PRO A 22 15.65 -55.36 -37.48
C PRO A 22 16.90 -54.49 -37.82
N ARG A 23 18.02 -54.70 -37.08
CA ARG A 23 19.43 -54.23 -37.32
C ARG A 23 20.25 -55.34 -38.05
N PRO A 24 21.60 -55.28 -38.31
CA PRO A 24 22.64 -54.22 -38.16
C PRO A 24 23.48 -53.93 -39.48
N PRO A 25 24.84 -54.04 -39.57
CA PRO A 25 25.77 -52.89 -39.57
C PRO A 25 26.79 -52.78 -40.75
N CYS A 26 27.43 -51.61 -40.94
CA CYS A 26 28.79 -51.34 -41.51
C CYS A 26 28.95 -49.84 -41.92
N ARG A 27 30.12 -49.24 -42.26
CA ARG A 27 31.54 -49.26 -41.82
C ARG A 27 32.32 -48.20 -42.65
N HIS A 28 33.57 -47.87 -42.26
CA HIS A 28 34.64 -47.14 -43.04
C HIS A 28 34.61 -45.60 -43.13
N ARG A 29 35.75 -44.85 -43.24
CA ARG A 29 37.19 -45.07 -42.83
C ARG A 29 37.99 -43.73 -42.96
N GLY A 30 39.10 -43.56 -42.21
CA GLY A 30 40.08 -42.45 -42.31
C GLY A 30 40.44 -41.89 -40.91
N VAL A 31 41.68 -41.80 -40.36
CA VAL A 31 43.07 -41.63 -40.84
C VAL A 31 43.37 -40.15 -41.19
N ASP A 32 44.35 -39.42 -40.62
CA ASP A 32 45.50 -39.74 -39.74
C ASP A 32 45.70 -38.67 -38.62
N ARG A 33 46.27 -38.98 -37.42
CA ARG A 33 47.62 -38.60 -36.89
C ARG A 33 48.08 -37.13 -37.15
N VAL A 34 48.66 -36.41 -36.18
CA VAL A 34 49.99 -36.65 -35.55
C VAL A 34 50.10 -36.10 -34.11
N ARG A 35 50.57 -36.96 -33.18
CA ARG A 35 51.61 -36.86 -32.09
C ARG A 35 52.12 -35.48 -31.58
N LEU A 36 52.78 -35.31 -30.40
CA LEU A 36 53.02 -36.02 -29.10
C LEU A 36 53.77 -34.99 -28.19
N ARG A 37 53.74 -35.00 -26.84
CA ARG A 37 54.32 -36.00 -25.92
C ARG A 37 53.78 -35.87 -24.48
N ARG A 38 53.86 -36.97 -23.71
CA ARG A 38 53.76 -37.03 -22.23
C ARG A 38 55.15 -37.13 -21.58
N ARG A 39 55.24 -36.86 -20.26
CA ARG A 39 55.75 -37.74 -19.16
C ARG A 39 55.53 -37.02 -17.80
N HIS A 40 54.93 -37.62 -16.77
CA HIS A 40 55.48 -38.56 -15.76
C HIS A 40 56.72 -37.99 -15.02
N GLY A 41 56.82 -37.95 -13.69
CA GLY A 41 55.95 -38.26 -12.52
C GLY A 41 56.44 -37.41 -11.31
N GLY A 42 56.06 -37.53 -10.03
CA GLY A 42 55.36 -38.55 -9.24
C GLY A 42 56.09 -38.77 -7.89
N VAL A 43 55.35 -38.95 -6.78
CA VAL A 43 55.82 -39.29 -5.40
C VAL A 43 56.27 -38.13 -4.46
N GLU A 44 55.87 -38.26 -3.19
CA GLU A 44 56.03 -37.37 -2.01
C GLU A 44 57.35 -37.60 -1.20
N PRO A 45 57.49 -37.21 0.10
CA PRO A 45 57.58 -35.87 0.71
C PRO A 45 58.82 -35.71 1.65
N ARG A 46 59.04 -34.52 2.28
CA ARG A 46 59.45 -34.40 3.74
C ARG A 46 59.72 -32.96 4.29
N ARG A 47 58.98 -32.62 5.37
CA ARG A 47 59.42 -32.12 6.70
C ARG A 47 60.32 -30.86 6.90
N ARG A 48 59.76 -29.95 7.74
CA ARG A 48 60.35 -29.19 8.89
C ARG A 48 61.17 -27.88 8.67
N ARG A 49 60.57 -26.76 9.13
CA ARG A 49 60.89 -25.90 10.32
C ARG A 49 62.36 -25.43 10.60
N PRO A 50 62.59 -24.34 11.38
CA PRO A 50 61.72 -23.20 11.81
C PRO A 50 62.46 -21.81 11.86
N GLU A 51 61.92 -20.86 12.65
CA GLU A 51 62.57 -19.69 13.31
C GLU A 51 62.57 -18.32 12.59
N ARG A 52 62.46 -17.14 13.25
CA ARG A 52 61.93 -16.73 14.60
C ARG A 52 61.84 -15.17 14.68
N LEU A 53 60.96 -14.66 15.56
CA LEU A 53 61.03 -13.37 16.32
C LEU A 53 61.16 -12.04 15.51
N ASP A 54 60.31 -11.01 15.61
CA ASP A 54 59.73 -10.24 16.75
C ASP A 54 60.42 -8.88 16.95
N ARG A 55 59.62 -7.77 16.89
CA ARG A 55 59.69 -6.53 17.71
C ARG A 55 59.06 -5.29 17.06
N SER A 56 58.06 -4.74 17.73
CA SER A 56 57.83 -3.28 17.87
C SER A 56 58.47 -2.83 19.22
N PRO A 57 58.34 -1.58 19.76
CA PRO A 57 57.71 -0.34 19.25
C PRO A 57 58.57 0.95 19.42
N ARG A 58 58.05 2.13 19.02
CA ARG A 58 57.86 3.37 19.86
C ARG A 58 57.84 4.75 19.11
N ASP A 59 56.83 5.54 19.49
CA ASP A 59 56.81 6.96 19.94
C ASP A 59 57.36 8.16 19.08
N ILE A 60 56.40 8.97 18.58
CA ILE A 60 56.15 10.44 18.72
C ILE A 60 57.27 11.26 19.45
N PRO A 61 57.71 12.49 19.06
CA PRO A 61 56.95 13.70 18.55
C PRO A 61 57.58 14.40 17.30
N GLY A 62 57.17 15.58 16.79
CA GLY A 62 56.02 16.49 17.05
C GLY A 62 56.24 17.95 16.52
N GLU A 63 55.16 18.75 16.54
CA GLU A 63 55.05 20.25 16.50
C GLU A 63 55.45 21.13 15.27
N ASP A 64 54.76 22.30 15.25
CA ASP A 64 54.97 23.63 14.63
C ASP A 64 54.95 23.96 13.11
N ASP A 65 53.84 24.65 12.76
CA ASP A 65 53.72 26.04 12.27
C ASP A 65 54.54 26.57 11.06
N GLY A 66 53.84 27.26 10.14
CA GLY A 66 54.49 27.91 8.99
C GLY A 66 53.54 28.50 7.93
N ARG A 67 53.01 29.71 8.14
CA ARG A 67 52.48 30.56 7.05
C ARG A 67 53.61 31.35 6.38
N VAL A 68 53.54 31.55 5.06
CA VAL A 68 53.67 32.86 4.36
C VAL A 68 53.55 32.65 2.83
N ALA A 69 53.34 33.72 2.06
CA ALA A 69 52.94 33.70 0.65
C ALA A 69 54.06 34.07 -0.34
N GLY A 70 53.79 33.78 -1.63
CA GLY A 70 54.53 34.27 -2.80
C GLY A 70 55.53 33.26 -3.40
N SER A 71 55.91 33.36 -4.68
CA SER A 71 55.34 34.14 -5.80
C SER A 71 56.07 33.84 -7.12
N GLN A 72 55.36 34.00 -8.25
CA GLN A 72 55.86 34.28 -9.61
C GLN A 72 56.48 33.18 -10.51
N ASP A 73 56.30 33.47 -11.81
CA ASP A 73 56.92 32.98 -13.06
C ASP A 73 56.63 31.53 -13.52
N ALA A 74 55.83 31.29 -14.57
CA ALA A 74 56.02 31.51 -16.03
C ALA A 74 56.51 30.20 -16.74
N VAL A 75 56.26 29.87 -18.01
CA VAL A 75 56.11 30.67 -19.25
C VAL A 75 55.17 29.98 -20.28
N GLY A 76 54.39 30.77 -21.03
CA GLY A 76 53.95 30.47 -22.42
C GLY A 76 52.76 29.51 -22.64
N SER A 77 52.05 29.51 -23.78
CA SER A 77 51.99 30.49 -24.89
C SER A 77 50.65 30.35 -25.65
N ALA A 78 50.10 31.46 -26.14
CA ALA A 78 48.98 31.49 -27.12
C ALA A 78 49.53 31.57 -28.57
N PRO A 79 48.72 31.48 -29.66
CA PRO A 79 47.63 32.41 -30.00
C PRO A 79 46.35 31.67 -30.55
N ASP A 80 45.32 32.24 -31.20
CA ASP A 80 45.18 33.53 -31.92
C ASP A 80 43.68 33.94 -32.12
N ARG A 81 43.34 35.23 -31.87
CA ARG A 81 42.34 36.10 -32.57
C ARG A 81 40.84 35.67 -32.67
N ARG A 82 39.81 36.50 -32.93
CA ARG A 82 39.43 37.95 -33.01
C ARG A 82 37.90 37.97 -33.36
N ASP A 83 37.06 39.01 -33.30
CA ASP A 83 37.10 40.41 -32.84
C ASP A 83 35.64 40.89 -32.59
N ASP A 84 35.49 42.10 -32.04
CA ASP A 84 34.36 43.06 -32.14
C ASP A 84 32.97 42.84 -31.48
N ALA A 85 32.55 43.91 -30.80
CA ALA A 85 31.18 44.32 -30.46
C ALA A 85 31.07 45.84 -30.74
N PRO A 86 29.87 46.42 -30.98
CA PRO A 86 29.05 47.00 -29.89
C PRO A 86 27.52 46.85 -30.13
N GLY A 87 26.58 47.31 -29.30
CA GLY A 87 26.64 47.99 -27.99
C GLY A 87 25.97 49.38 -27.97
N ASP A 88 24.86 49.54 -27.23
CA ASP A 88 24.37 50.86 -26.75
C ASP A 88 23.48 50.72 -25.48
N HIS A 89 23.18 51.84 -24.81
CA HIS A 89 22.64 51.96 -23.44
C HIS A 89 21.25 52.60 -23.35
N ARG A 90 20.56 52.39 -22.20
CA ARG A 90 20.14 53.43 -21.21
C ARG A 90 19.27 52.82 -20.10
N THR A 91 19.74 52.74 -18.84
CA THR A 91 19.49 53.69 -17.71
C THR A 91 18.00 53.98 -17.42
N GLY A 92 17.43 53.80 -16.22
CA GLY A 92 17.96 53.31 -14.92
C GLY A 92 17.67 54.28 -13.76
N HIS A 93 17.51 53.80 -12.51
CA HIS A 93 17.74 54.54 -11.24
C HIS A 93 17.56 53.66 -10.00
N GLY A 94 18.33 53.94 -8.93
CA GLY A 94 18.10 53.45 -7.55
C GLY A 94 17.73 54.62 -6.61
N PRO A 95 17.74 54.43 -5.27
CA PRO A 95 19.04 54.42 -4.57
C PRO A 95 19.15 53.48 -3.33
N ARG A 96 20.36 53.53 -2.72
CA ARG A 96 20.79 52.88 -1.45
C ARG A 96 20.17 53.61 -0.23
N ARG A 97 20.34 53.26 1.07
CA ARG A 97 21.38 52.53 1.86
C ARG A 97 20.78 52.21 3.26
N SER A 98 21.22 51.20 4.04
CA SER A 98 22.23 51.35 5.13
C SER A 98 22.18 50.18 6.14
N ARG A 99 23.18 50.06 7.05
CA ARG A 99 23.26 49.12 8.19
C ARG A 99 23.27 49.90 9.53
N ARG A 100 22.80 49.29 10.63
CA ARG A 100 23.20 49.61 12.04
C ARG A 100 23.02 48.41 12.97
N VAL A 101 23.55 48.51 14.21
CA VAL A 101 23.69 47.43 15.21
C VAL A 101 23.36 47.96 16.62
N GLY A 102 22.76 47.15 17.51
CA GLY A 102 22.59 47.42 18.95
C GLY A 102 21.40 46.70 19.61
N GLY A 103 21.56 46.19 20.84
CA GLY A 103 20.49 45.62 21.71
C GLY A 103 20.12 46.56 22.88
N PRO A 104 19.59 46.09 24.06
CA PRO A 104 19.36 44.70 24.53
C PRO A 104 17.96 44.43 25.21
N HIS A 105 17.87 43.33 25.98
CA HIS A 105 16.81 42.73 26.87
C HIS A 105 16.01 43.71 27.80
N PRO A 106 14.88 43.32 28.53
CA PRO A 106 14.59 42.02 29.20
C PRO A 106 13.07 41.53 29.21
N PRO A 107 12.38 40.97 30.27
CA PRO A 107 11.75 39.62 30.17
C PRO A 107 10.32 39.36 30.79
N ARG A 108 9.88 38.08 30.77
CA ARG A 108 8.85 37.35 31.62
C ARG A 108 7.40 37.12 31.10
N ALA A 109 7.10 35.82 30.88
CA ALA A 109 5.98 34.92 31.33
C ALA A 109 4.72 35.46 32.09
N PRO A 110 3.60 34.69 32.24
CA PRO A 110 3.40 33.24 32.00
C PRO A 110 2.12 32.81 31.24
N PHE A 111 1.88 31.50 31.13
CA PHE A 111 0.61 30.85 30.73
C PHE A 111 -0.47 30.93 31.81
N ASP A 112 -1.75 30.88 31.42
CA ASP A 112 -2.90 30.57 32.30
C ASP A 112 -3.88 29.58 31.65
N ARG A 113 -4.85 29.03 32.41
CA ARG A 113 -5.71 27.90 32.03
C ARG A 113 -7.21 28.21 32.07
N GLY A 114 -7.91 27.78 31.00
CA GLY A 114 -9.20 27.10 31.14
C GLY A 114 -10.46 27.88 30.72
N GLY A 115 -11.27 27.25 29.88
CA GLY A 115 -12.62 27.67 29.51
C GLY A 115 -13.32 26.57 28.68
N PRO A 116 -14.52 26.09 29.05
CA PRO A 116 -15.14 24.93 28.39
C PRO A 116 -15.90 25.33 27.11
N GLY A 117 -15.31 25.07 25.95
CA GLY A 117 -15.97 25.22 24.65
C GLY A 117 -16.98 24.10 24.38
N VAL A 118 -18.26 24.45 24.18
CA VAL A 118 -19.34 23.48 23.90
C VAL A 118 -19.20 22.92 22.48
N CYS A 119 -18.78 21.65 22.37
CA CYS A 119 -18.69 20.95 21.08
C CYS A 119 -20.08 20.59 20.55
N HIS A 120 -20.64 21.42 19.66
CA HIS A 120 -21.74 20.98 18.79
C HIS A 120 -21.28 19.79 17.93
N ARG A 121 -21.82 18.60 18.22
CA ARG A 121 -21.68 17.41 17.35
C ARG A 121 -22.37 17.67 16.00
N ARG A 122 -21.67 18.24 15.03
CA ARG A 122 -22.01 18.04 13.61
C ARG A 122 -21.65 16.61 13.25
N GLY A 123 -22.64 15.82 12.81
CA GLY A 123 -22.42 14.48 12.29
C GLY A 123 -21.67 14.53 10.96
N ALA A 124 -20.34 14.51 11.02
CA ALA A 124 -19.48 14.48 9.84
C ALA A 124 -19.53 13.09 9.19
N ALA A 125 -20.52 12.87 8.33
CA ALA A 125 -20.62 11.67 7.51
C ALA A 125 -19.31 11.42 6.74
N VAL A 126 -18.96 10.15 6.55
CA VAL A 126 -17.71 9.74 5.87
C VAL A 126 -17.66 10.35 4.46
N GLY A 127 -16.74 11.29 4.28
CA GLY A 127 -16.50 11.98 3.01
C GLY A 127 -15.53 11.18 2.15
N PHE A 128 -16.06 10.32 1.29
CA PHE A 128 -15.29 9.61 0.27
C PHE A 128 -15.03 10.53 -0.95
N PRO A 129 -13.93 10.34 -1.71
CA PRO A 129 -13.54 11.28 -2.76
C PRO A 129 -14.60 11.47 -3.86
N ASP A 130 -15.04 10.38 -4.49
CA ASP A 130 -16.00 10.44 -5.60
C ASP A 130 -17.43 10.80 -5.10
N TRP A 131 -17.83 10.34 -3.90
CA TRP A 131 -19.16 10.63 -3.32
C TRP A 131 -19.35 12.06 -2.83
N GLY A 132 -18.27 12.83 -2.63
CA GLY A 132 -18.35 14.26 -2.34
C GLY A 132 -19.09 15.06 -3.43
N LEU A 133 -19.10 14.54 -4.67
CA LEU A 133 -19.73 15.16 -5.83
C LEU A 133 -21.27 15.05 -5.88
N LEU A 134 -21.89 14.20 -5.05
CA LEU A 134 -23.35 14.13 -4.87
C LEU A 134 -23.87 15.18 -3.85
N ARG A 135 -22.99 16.04 -3.33
CA ARG A 135 -23.33 17.13 -2.41
C ARG A 135 -23.16 18.48 -3.11
N PRO A 136 -24.06 19.45 -2.87
CA PRO A 136 -23.99 20.76 -3.50
C PRO A 136 -22.68 21.47 -3.11
N GLY A 137 -21.87 21.80 -4.11
CA GLY A 137 -20.66 22.61 -3.94
C GLY A 137 -21.00 24.03 -3.51
N GLY A 138 -20.11 24.65 -2.72
CA GLY A 138 -20.24 26.05 -2.31
C GLY A 138 -20.33 26.99 -3.52
N THR A 139 -21.09 28.07 -3.38
CA THR A 139 -21.49 28.98 -4.47
C THR A 139 -20.33 29.53 -5.30
N GLY A 140 -20.16 28.99 -6.52
CA GLY A 140 -19.54 29.72 -7.62
C GLY A 140 -20.50 30.78 -8.13
N GLY A 141 -20.12 32.06 -8.07
CA GLY A 141 -21.03 33.16 -8.34
C GLY A 141 -21.36 33.35 -9.84
N TYR A 142 -22.63 33.60 -10.13
CA TYR A 142 -23.10 34.22 -11.37
C TYR A 142 -23.90 35.49 -11.03
N PRO A 143 -23.92 36.51 -11.93
CA PRO A 143 -24.43 37.83 -11.59
C PRO A 143 -25.96 37.84 -11.43
N ARG A 144 -26.45 38.54 -10.41
CA ARG A 144 -27.88 38.83 -10.26
C ARG A 144 -28.34 39.77 -11.39
N ARG A 145 -29.55 39.54 -11.90
CA ARG A 145 -30.35 40.57 -12.56
C ARG A 145 -31.28 41.19 -11.53
N ASP A 146 -31.32 42.51 -11.48
CA ASP A 146 -32.31 43.24 -10.69
C ASP A 146 -33.67 43.24 -11.40
N HIS A 147 -34.72 42.86 -10.68
CA HIS A 147 -36.09 43.30 -10.95
C HIS A 147 -36.76 43.63 -9.61
N GLY A 148 -37.35 44.82 -9.51
CA GLY A 148 -37.78 45.40 -8.25
C GLY A 148 -39.18 44.99 -7.78
N SER A 149 -39.44 45.18 -6.49
CA SER A 149 -40.76 45.04 -5.88
C SER A 149 -41.69 46.21 -6.22
N PRO A 150 -43.01 45.99 -6.13
CA PRO A 150 -43.92 46.98 -5.57
C PRO A 150 -44.51 46.55 -4.21
N ARG A 151 -44.90 47.54 -3.40
CA ARG A 151 -45.73 47.42 -2.18
C ARG A 151 -47.22 47.31 -2.63
N ARG A 152 -48.28 47.03 -1.84
CA ARG A 152 -48.64 47.04 -0.39
C ARG A 152 -49.92 46.12 -0.25
N VAL A 153 -50.70 45.88 0.82
CA VAL A 153 -50.96 46.45 2.17
C VAL A 153 -51.43 45.35 3.16
N ASP A 154 -51.24 45.63 4.45
CA ASP A 154 -51.86 45.04 5.66
C ASP A 154 -53.39 45.39 5.80
N PRO A 155 -54.15 45.01 6.86
CA PRO A 155 -53.73 44.32 8.10
C PRO A 155 -54.66 43.22 8.71
N GLY A 156 -54.04 42.36 9.53
CA GLY A 156 -54.42 42.11 10.94
C GLY A 156 -55.57 41.16 11.29
N ILE A 157 -55.28 40.21 12.20
CA ILE A 157 -55.94 39.99 13.53
C ILE A 157 -55.26 38.78 14.23
N ASP A 158 -55.25 38.79 15.58
CA ASP A 158 -54.63 37.77 16.45
C ASP A 158 -55.72 36.84 17.08
N PRO A 159 -55.52 36.03 18.15
CA PRO A 159 -55.53 34.57 18.04
C PRO A 159 -56.74 33.89 18.73
N ASP A 160 -56.61 32.57 18.95
CA ASP A 160 -57.44 31.68 19.77
C ASP A 160 -58.93 31.48 19.39
N ARG A 161 -59.22 30.30 18.82
CA ARG A 161 -60.31 29.43 19.31
C ARG A 161 -60.25 27.98 18.78
N VAL A 162 -60.40 27.03 19.70
CA VAL A 162 -60.70 25.60 19.47
C VAL A 162 -62.02 25.32 20.21
N PRO A 163 -63.06 24.81 19.51
CA PRO A 163 -63.39 23.36 19.54
C PRO A 163 -63.77 22.81 18.15
N GLY A 164 -63.82 21.50 17.87
CA GLY A 164 -63.59 20.33 18.72
C GLY A 164 -64.88 19.52 18.97
N LEU A 165 -65.08 18.40 18.25
CA LEU A 165 -65.99 17.25 18.54
C LEU A 165 -66.06 16.27 17.33
N GLY A 166 -66.39 15.00 17.55
CA GLY A 166 -66.86 14.05 16.50
C GLY A 166 -66.11 12.71 16.38
N ASN A 167 -66.73 11.61 16.85
CA ASN A 167 -66.26 10.22 16.68
C ASN A 167 -67.28 9.38 15.88
N ALA A 168 -66.81 8.48 15.00
CA ALA A 168 -67.44 7.24 14.48
C ALA A 168 -66.48 6.63 13.40
N ALA A 169 -66.07 5.36 13.44
CA ALA A 169 -66.78 4.13 13.03
C ALA A 169 -67.06 4.05 11.49
N ASP A 170 -66.92 2.92 10.78
CA ASP A 170 -66.79 1.51 11.21
C ASP A 170 -66.10 0.61 10.13
N ALA A 171 -66.11 -0.73 10.35
CA ALA A 171 -65.61 -1.86 9.53
C ALA A 171 -64.08 -2.16 9.57
N GLY A 172 -63.58 -3.41 9.63
CA GLY A 172 -64.21 -4.74 9.69
C GLY A 172 -64.18 -5.52 8.34
N GLY A 173 -63.67 -6.77 8.23
CA GLY A 173 -62.99 -7.65 9.19
C GLY A 173 -62.67 -9.04 8.58
N MET A 174 -62.00 -9.93 9.36
CA MET A 174 -61.72 -11.36 9.10
C MET A 174 -60.71 -11.79 8.00
N GLU A 175 -60.00 -12.93 8.09
CA GLU A 175 -59.24 -13.62 9.19
C GLU A 175 -58.66 -14.97 8.64
N GLU A 176 -57.63 -15.63 9.21
CA GLU A 176 -56.68 -15.25 10.27
C GLU A 176 -55.27 -15.00 9.65
N VAL A 177 -54.21 -15.84 9.62
CA VAL A 177 -53.87 -17.13 10.27
C VAL A 177 -52.37 -17.10 10.66
N GLY A 178 -52.01 -17.36 11.94
CA GLY A 178 -50.59 -17.47 12.35
C GLY A 178 -50.34 -17.52 13.86
N VAL A 179 -50.00 -18.71 14.38
CA VAL A 179 -49.81 -18.97 15.83
C VAL A 179 -48.63 -18.21 16.44
N ALA A 180 -48.83 -17.64 17.64
CA ALA A 180 -47.80 -16.95 18.42
C ALA A 180 -47.74 -17.45 19.88
N VAL A 181 -46.54 -17.40 20.49
CA VAL A 181 -46.32 -17.64 21.93
C VAL A 181 -45.75 -16.36 22.57
N ARG A 182 -46.20 -16.04 23.79
CA ARG A 182 -46.04 -14.73 24.44
C ARG A 182 -44.75 -14.61 25.26
N PRO A 183 -44.34 -13.36 25.55
CA PRO A 183 -44.03 -12.97 26.93
C PRO A 183 -45.01 -11.90 27.47
N SER A 184 -45.07 -11.73 28.80
CA SER A 184 -46.11 -10.94 29.49
C SER A 184 -45.59 -9.67 30.18
N HIS A 185 -46.42 -8.61 30.20
CA HIS A 185 -46.15 -7.35 30.90
C HIS A 185 -46.18 -7.45 32.43
N ARG A 186 -45.41 -6.57 33.10
CA ARG A 186 -45.88 -5.55 34.07
C ARG A 186 -44.76 -4.50 34.23
N ARG A 187 -44.96 -3.24 33.82
CA ARG A 187 -45.64 -2.15 34.56
C ARG A 187 -45.05 -1.89 35.95
N LEU A 188 -44.43 -0.73 36.12
CA LEU A 188 -44.62 0.18 37.26
C LEU A 188 -44.30 1.63 36.82
N SER A 189 -44.66 2.63 37.62
CA SER A 189 -44.84 4.01 37.14
C SER A 189 -44.56 5.08 38.20
N SER A 190 -44.44 6.33 37.72
CA SER A 190 -44.53 7.63 38.43
C SER A 190 -43.27 8.21 39.09
N CYS A 191 -43.20 9.54 39.01
CA CYS A 191 -42.59 10.58 39.87
C CYS A 191 -41.32 10.29 40.69
N GLY A 192 -40.36 11.24 40.82
CA GLY A 192 -40.27 12.57 40.21
C GLY A 192 -39.26 13.49 40.93
N ARG A 193 -38.77 14.51 40.21
CA ARG A 193 -38.07 15.75 40.64
C ARG A 193 -37.16 15.78 41.89
N ASP A 194 -35.90 16.14 41.61
CA ASP A 194 -35.13 17.25 42.22
C ASP A 194 -34.30 17.12 43.52
N MET A 195 -33.31 18.03 43.54
CA MET A 195 -32.51 18.56 44.66
C MET A 195 -31.59 17.59 45.44
N GLY A 196 -30.28 17.85 45.32
CA GLY A 196 -29.22 17.04 45.94
C GLY A 196 -28.84 17.43 47.37
N GLY A 197 -27.99 16.61 47.99
CA GLY A 197 -27.42 16.85 49.32
C GLY A 197 -26.14 16.06 49.55
N ARG A 198 -25.07 16.73 49.99
CA ARG A 198 -23.80 16.07 50.36
C ARG A 198 -23.96 15.25 51.66
N ARG A 199 -23.35 14.07 51.74
CA ARG A 199 -22.74 13.56 52.99
C ARG A 199 -21.68 12.47 52.72
N ARG A 200 -20.62 12.48 53.53
CA ARG A 200 -19.52 11.50 53.49
C ARG A 200 -19.89 10.27 54.31
N ARG A 201 -19.42 9.08 53.91
CA ARG A 201 -19.08 7.98 54.84
C ARG A 201 -17.75 7.35 54.43
N ALA A 202 -17.04 6.82 55.42
CA ALA A 202 -15.69 6.26 55.33
C ALA A 202 -15.73 4.75 55.72
N PRO A 203 -14.62 3.99 55.66
CA PRO A 203 -14.66 2.60 55.20
C PRO A 203 -14.88 1.53 56.29
N ILE A 204 -15.35 0.37 55.85
CA ILE A 204 -15.32 -0.88 56.63
C ILE A 204 -13.94 -1.52 56.50
N ARG A 205 -13.27 -1.77 57.63
CA ARG A 205 -12.03 -2.56 57.70
C ARG A 205 -12.34 -4.05 57.70
N VAL A 206 -11.68 -4.81 56.83
CA VAL A 206 -11.50 -6.26 56.99
C VAL A 206 -10.03 -6.52 57.36
N ARG A 207 -9.77 -7.33 58.38
CA ARG A 207 -8.41 -7.73 58.77
C ARG A 207 -7.99 -8.96 57.96
N PRO A 208 -6.76 -9.03 57.41
CA PRO A 208 -6.21 -10.28 56.90
C PRO A 208 -5.91 -11.24 58.06
N ARG A 209 -6.07 -12.55 57.82
CA ARG A 209 -5.46 -13.60 58.67
C ARG A 209 -4.06 -13.90 58.13
N SER A 210 -3.14 -14.20 59.05
CA SER A 210 -1.77 -14.63 58.74
C SER A 210 -1.77 -15.98 58.00
N GLY A 211 -1.25 -16.00 56.78
CA GLY A 211 -0.96 -17.22 56.01
C GLY A 211 0.55 -17.33 55.79
N THR A 212 1.09 -18.54 55.94
CA THR A 212 2.53 -18.83 56.00
C THR A 212 3.27 -18.47 54.71
N VAL A 213 4.52 -17.99 54.85
CA VAL A 213 5.45 -17.79 53.73
C VAL A 213 5.80 -19.13 53.09
N PHE A 214 5.43 -19.32 51.82
CA PHE A 214 6.05 -20.30 50.93
C PHE A 214 6.98 -19.57 49.96
N GLY A 215 8.27 -19.57 50.26
CA GLY A 215 9.31 -19.10 49.35
C GLY A 215 9.64 -20.16 48.29
N SER A 216 8.82 -20.28 47.24
CA SER A 216 9.20 -21.04 46.05
C SER A 216 10.05 -20.14 45.14
N GLY A 217 11.37 -20.22 45.32
CA GLY A 217 12.33 -19.63 44.40
C GLY A 217 12.34 -20.36 43.06
N HIS A 218 11.30 -20.16 42.25
CA HIS A 218 11.29 -20.55 40.85
C HIS A 218 12.32 -19.72 40.09
N ARG A 219 13.57 -20.18 40.11
CA ARG A 219 14.49 -19.93 39.01
C ARG A 219 13.75 -20.40 37.76
N ARG A 220 13.30 -19.46 36.92
CA ARG A 220 12.98 -19.80 35.54
C ARG A 220 14.23 -20.48 35.00
N ALA A 221 14.12 -21.73 34.56
CA ALA A 221 15.03 -22.20 33.55
C ALA A 221 14.89 -21.22 32.38
N LEU A 222 16.00 -20.58 32.00
CA LEU A 222 16.06 -19.92 30.70
C LEU A 222 15.97 -21.04 29.69
N VAL A 223 14.76 -21.26 29.16
CA VAL A 223 14.56 -22.10 28.00
C VAL A 223 15.16 -21.31 26.85
N THR A 224 16.36 -21.71 26.40
CA THR A 224 16.93 -21.27 25.13
C THR A 224 16.05 -21.80 24.01
N ALA A 225 14.96 -21.08 23.77
CA ALA A 225 14.22 -21.15 22.53
C ALA A 225 15.15 -20.67 21.42
N SER A 226 15.11 -21.36 20.29
CA SER A 226 15.93 -21.07 19.11
C SER A 226 15.08 -21.36 17.89
N PHE A 227 15.12 -20.47 16.90
CA PHE A 227 14.40 -20.58 15.64
C PHE A 227 15.11 -19.76 14.57
N ASP A 228 16.06 -20.38 13.88
CA ASP A 228 16.90 -19.74 12.86
C ASP A 228 16.13 -19.55 11.54
N VAL A 229 15.75 -18.31 11.25
CA VAL A 229 14.93 -17.96 10.08
C VAL A 229 15.64 -18.19 8.74
N ARG A 230 16.96 -18.50 8.73
CA ARG A 230 17.70 -18.94 7.54
C ARG A 230 17.21 -20.29 7.02
N PHE A 231 16.95 -21.22 7.93
CA PHE A 231 16.73 -22.64 7.63
C PHE A 231 15.36 -23.17 8.07
N GLU A 232 14.84 -22.71 9.21
CA GLU A 232 13.55 -23.16 9.73
C GLU A 232 12.39 -22.78 8.79
N PRO A 233 11.36 -23.64 8.61
CA PRO A 233 10.35 -23.43 7.59
C PRO A 233 9.28 -22.43 8.05
N TRP A 234 9.42 -21.14 7.72
CA TRP A 234 8.46 -20.10 8.12
C TRP A 234 7.76 -19.34 6.99
N ILE A 235 8.44 -19.10 5.86
CA ILE A 235 7.90 -18.33 4.74
C ILE A 235 6.87 -19.20 3.98
N PRO A 236 5.57 -18.84 3.96
CA PRO A 236 4.56 -19.64 3.26
C PRO A 236 4.74 -19.52 1.75
N VAL A 237 4.86 -20.65 1.06
CA VAL A 237 5.09 -20.73 -0.38
C VAL A 237 4.21 -21.80 -1.03
N ARG A 238 3.91 -21.59 -2.31
CA ARG A 238 3.29 -22.59 -3.19
C ARG A 238 4.29 -22.93 -4.29
N ASP A 239 4.57 -24.21 -4.49
CA ASP A 239 5.42 -24.68 -5.59
C ASP A 239 4.68 -24.81 -6.93
N SER A 240 5.42 -25.22 -7.97
CA SER A 240 4.91 -25.47 -9.32
C SER A 240 3.81 -26.55 -9.38
N ASP A 241 3.85 -27.55 -8.50
CA ASP A 241 2.84 -28.61 -8.41
C ASP A 241 1.58 -28.15 -7.64
N GLY A 242 1.62 -26.94 -7.05
CA GLY A 242 0.52 -26.34 -6.32
C GLY A 242 0.47 -26.71 -4.84
N VAL A 243 1.47 -27.42 -4.32
CA VAL A 243 1.54 -27.82 -2.91
C VAL A 243 1.93 -26.61 -2.06
N LEU A 244 1.27 -26.48 -0.90
CA LEU A 244 1.56 -25.45 0.10
C LEU A 244 2.58 -25.98 1.11
N ARG A 245 3.70 -25.26 1.27
CA ARG A 245 4.73 -25.55 2.27
C ARG A 245 5.25 -24.25 2.91
N LYS A 246 6.05 -24.37 3.96
CA LYS A 246 6.86 -23.25 4.49
C LYS A 246 8.34 -23.52 4.22
N VAL A 247 9.15 -22.47 4.08
CA VAL A 247 10.60 -22.54 3.83
C VAL A 247 11.37 -21.50 4.66
N GLY A 248 12.66 -21.74 4.91
CA GLY A 248 13.57 -20.72 5.45
C GLY A 248 14.01 -19.72 4.38
N LEU A 249 14.68 -18.63 4.78
CA LEU A 249 15.17 -17.60 3.87
C LEU A 249 16.10 -18.16 2.78
N ARG A 250 17.00 -19.09 3.15
CA ARG A 250 17.93 -19.73 2.20
C ARG A 250 17.17 -20.41 1.07
N ASP A 251 16.21 -21.26 1.43
CA ASP A 251 15.42 -22.01 0.47
C ASP A 251 14.47 -21.12 -0.34
N ALA A 252 13.95 -20.03 0.24
CA ALA A 252 13.16 -19.04 -0.49
C ALA A 252 13.96 -18.32 -1.59
N LEU A 253 15.28 -18.17 -1.44
CA LEU A 253 16.17 -17.55 -2.42
C LEU A 253 16.75 -18.58 -3.42
N VAL A 254 17.28 -19.70 -2.93
CA VAL A 254 17.93 -20.72 -3.78
C VAL A 254 16.90 -21.54 -4.57
N GLN A 255 15.74 -21.86 -3.99
CA GLN A 255 14.67 -22.60 -4.68
C GLN A 255 13.67 -21.67 -5.38
N ALA A 256 13.94 -20.35 -5.45
CA ALA A 256 13.04 -19.35 -6.01
C ALA A 256 12.47 -19.68 -7.42
N PRO A 257 13.19 -20.35 -8.36
CA PRO A 257 12.63 -20.74 -9.65
C PRO A 257 11.58 -21.88 -9.57
N THR A 258 11.58 -22.70 -8.51
CA THR A 258 10.61 -23.80 -8.31
C THR A 258 9.39 -23.39 -7.47
N ILE A 259 9.50 -22.25 -6.78
CA ILE A 259 8.41 -21.65 -6.01
C ILE A 259 7.55 -20.82 -6.95
N ALA A 260 6.31 -21.21 -7.18
CA ALA A 260 5.40 -20.51 -8.08
C ALA A 260 4.84 -19.21 -7.48
N ALA A 261 4.67 -19.13 -6.15
CA ALA A 261 4.21 -17.91 -5.47
C ALA A 261 4.50 -17.93 -3.96
N LEU A 262 4.51 -16.75 -3.33
CA LEU A 262 4.26 -16.62 -1.89
C LEU A 262 2.80 -17.01 -1.59
N ALA A 263 2.57 -17.78 -0.54
CA ALA A 263 1.27 -18.37 -0.20
C ALA A 263 0.72 -17.86 1.15
N VAL A 264 0.82 -16.56 1.37
CA VAL A 264 0.36 -15.89 2.59
C VAL A 264 -1.16 -15.65 2.60
N SER A 265 -1.73 -15.60 3.82
CA SER A 265 -3.17 -15.48 4.03
C SER A 265 -3.71 -14.05 3.99
N ASP A 266 -2.91 -13.06 4.40
CA ASP A 266 -3.32 -11.65 4.36
C ASP A 266 -2.55 -10.86 3.28
N PRO A 267 -3.23 -10.09 2.41
CA PRO A 267 -2.61 -9.24 1.39
C PRO A 267 -1.46 -8.33 1.82
N ILE A 268 -1.35 -7.99 3.11
CA ILE A 268 -0.27 -7.14 3.64
C ILE A 268 1.02 -7.91 3.95
N ASP A 269 0.97 -9.24 4.09
CA ASP A 269 2.13 -10.07 4.34
C ASP A 269 3.04 -10.18 3.10
N GLU A 270 2.43 -10.26 1.92
CA GLU A 270 3.10 -10.50 0.63
C GLU A 270 4.11 -9.41 0.25
N PRO A 271 3.75 -8.11 0.21
CA PRO A 271 4.73 -7.04 -0.04
C PRO A 271 5.70 -6.82 1.13
N ALA A 272 5.38 -7.26 2.35
CA ALA A 272 6.30 -7.20 3.49
C ALA A 272 7.42 -8.23 3.35
N LEU A 273 7.07 -9.49 3.03
CA LEU A 273 8.02 -10.54 2.66
C LEU A 273 8.83 -10.19 1.41
N LEU A 274 8.18 -9.65 0.37
CA LEU A 274 8.86 -9.30 -0.88
C LEU A 274 9.95 -8.25 -0.65
N ARG A 275 9.71 -7.24 0.20
CA ARG A 275 10.75 -6.26 0.59
C ARG A 275 11.87 -6.85 1.42
N LEU A 276 11.57 -7.80 2.32
CA LEU A 276 12.59 -8.51 3.09
C LEU A 276 13.54 -9.29 2.17
N LEU A 277 12.97 -10.05 1.22
CA LEU A 277 13.73 -10.84 0.26
C LEU A 277 14.51 -9.93 -0.72
N LEU A 278 13.90 -8.86 -1.24
CA LEU A 278 14.61 -7.88 -2.09
C LEU A 278 15.78 -7.21 -1.37
N ALA A 279 15.63 -6.88 -0.08
CA ALA A 279 16.73 -6.33 0.72
C ALA A 279 17.90 -7.31 0.89
N MET A 280 17.64 -8.61 0.92
CA MET A 280 18.68 -9.63 0.89
C MET A 280 19.29 -9.76 -0.50
N VAL A 281 18.49 -9.89 -1.57
CA VAL A 281 19.00 -10.05 -2.94
C VAL A 281 19.88 -8.88 -3.36
N HIS A 282 19.46 -7.63 -3.13
CA HIS A 282 20.27 -6.44 -3.43
C HIS A 282 21.64 -6.43 -2.73
N HIS A 283 21.71 -6.97 -1.51
CA HIS A 283 22.93 -7.01 -0.70
C HIS A 283 23.84 -8.19 -1.08
N ILE A 284 23.26 -9.36 -1.38
CA ILE A 284 23.96 -10.56 -1.85
C ILE A 284 24.69 -10.29 -3.18
N ILE A 285 24.12 -9.48 -4.07
CA ILE A 285 24.67 -9.20 -5.41
C ILE A 285 25.35 -7.82 -5.55
N ASP A 286 25.34 -6.98 -4.50
CA ASP A 286 25.78 -5.58 -4.52
C ASP A 286 25.24 -4.77 -5.73
N GLY A 287 23.93 -4.88 -5.98
CA GLY A 287 23.33 -4.33 -7.20
C GLY A 287 21.86 -4.71 -7.42
N PRO A 288 21.38 -4.79 -8.68
CA PRO A 288 22.13 -4.55 -9.92
C PRO A 288 22.38 -3.05 -10.14
N ARG A 289 23.61 -2.70 -10.56
CA ARG A 289 24.01 -1.29 -10.75
C ARG A 289 23.59 -0.74 -12.12
N THR A 290 23.34 -1.61 -13.09
CA THR A 290 22.88 -1.30 -14.46
C THR A 290 21.85 -2.33 -14.95
N GLU A 291 21.13 -1.99 -16.02
CA GLU A 291 20.23 -2.92 -16.72
C GLU A 291 20.95 -4.16 -17.27
N ARG A 292 22.25 -4.08 -17.59
CA ARG A 292 23.02 -5.24 -18.07
C ARG A 292 23.28 -6.24 -16.97
N ASP A 293 23.56 -5.77 -15.76
CA ASP A 293 23.78 -6.64 -14.60
C ASP A 293 22.46 -7.36 -14.24
N TRP A 294 21.34 -6.64 -14.34
CA TRP A 294 20.00 -7.21 -14.20
C TRP A 294 19.71 -8.29 -15.26
N VAL A 295 20.02 -8.03 -16.53
CA VAL A 295 19.79 -9.01 -17.62
C VAL A 295 20.69 -10.23 -17.48
N ALA A 296 21.95 -10.06 -17.06
CA ALA A 296 22.84 -11.19 -16.80
C ALA A 296 22.32 -12.09 -15.67
N LEU A 297 21.72 -11.53 -14.62
CA LEU A 297 21.04 -12.29 -13.56
C LEU A 297 19.77 -12.98 -14.10
N TRP A 298 18.98 -12.31 -14.94
CA TRP A 298 17.79 -12.90 -15.56
C TRP A 298 18.14 -14.11 -16.46
N GLU A 299 19.19 -13.99 -17.28
CA GLU A 299 19.70 -15.07 -18.14
C GLU A 299 20.27 -16.27 -17.37
N GLN A 300 20.71 -16.08 -16.11
CA GLN A 300 21.13 -17.18 -15.23
C GLN A 300 19.95 -18.04 -14.74
N GLY A 301 18.74 -17.48 -14.65
CA GLY A 301 17.51 -18.21 -14.26
C GLY A 301 17.43 -18.64 -12.78
N SER A 302 18.46 -18.37 -11.97
CA SER A 302 18.52 -18.66 -10.53
C SER A 302 19.54 -17.75 -9.84
N LEU A 303 19.37 -17.48 -8.54
CA LEU A 303 20.43 -16.88 -7.73
C LEU A 303 21.53 -17.92 -7.45
N ASP A 304 22.78 -17.47 -7.41
CA ASP A 304 23.93 -18.33 -7.08
C ASP A 304 23.84 -18.79 -5.61
N ALA A 305 23.78 -20.10 -5.41
CA ALA A 305 23.67 -20.70 -4.09
C ALA A 305 24.92 -20.48 -3.23
N GLU A 306 26.13 -20.41 -3.83
CA GLU A 306 27.36 -20.18 -3.07
C GLU A 306 27.43 -18.73 -2.55
N LEU A 307 26.89 -17.76 -3.30
CA LEU A 307 26.75 -16.37 -2.84
C LEU A 307 25.69 -16.22 -1.75
N VAL A 308 24.54 -16.90 -1.88
CA VAL A 308 23.50 -16.91 -0.83
C VAL A 308 24.03 -17.55 0.45
N ASP A 309 24.74 -18.68 0.35
CA ASP A 309 25.27 -19.38 1.51
C ASP A 309 26.36 -18.58 2.22
N HIS A 310 27.35 -18.04 1.49
CA HIS A 310 28.38 -17.16 2.05
C HIS A 310 27.78 -15.95 2.78
N TYR A 311 26.78 -15.30 2.17
CA TYR A 311 26.10 -14.15 2.78
C TYR A 311 25.38 -14.51 4.09
N LEU A 312 24.78 -15.70 4.18
CA LEU A 312 24.05 -16.16 5.35
C LEU A 312 24.97 -16.73 6.45
N ASP A 313 26.11 -17.33 6.10
CA ASP A 313 27.09 -17.90 7.04
C ASP A 313 27.99 -16.84 7.68
N ASP A 314 28.32 -15.75 6.95
CA ASP A 314 29.01 -14.56 7.48
C ASP A 314 28.26 -13.89 8.65
N ARG A 315 26.97 -14.22 8.82
CA ARG A 315 26.05 -13.69 9.85
C ARG A 315 25.67 -14.77 10.88
N SER A 316 26.68 -15.56 11.29
CA SER A 316 26.56 -16.65 12.25
C SER A 316 26.54 -16.20 13.73
N ASP A 317 26.41 -14.90 14.01
CA ASP A 317 26.41 -14.29 15.35
C ASP A 317 25.00 -14.14 15.97
N GLY A 318 24.07 -15.02 15.60
CA GLY A 318 22.72 -15.09 16.16
C GLY A 318 21.68 -14.15 15.52
N ARG A 319 22.09 -13.23 14.64
CA ARG A 319 21.21 -12.19 14.01
C ARG A 319 19.99 -12.71 13.25
N PHE A 320 19.97 -14.00 12.89
CA PHE A 320 18.84 -14.67 12.23
C PHE A 320 18.07 -15.65 13.14
N ASP A 321 18.43 -15.82 14.40
CA ASP A 321 17.56 -16.54 15.34
C ASP A 321 16.46 -15.59 15.87
N LEU A 322 15.21 -16.00 15.76
CA LEU A 322 14.04 -15.23 16.25
C LEU A 322 14.06 -15.02 17.78
N PHE A 323 14.84 -15.80 18.53
CA PHE A 323 14.88 -15.80 19.99
C PHE A 323 16.30 -15.66 20.59
N ASP A 324 17.29 -15.19 19.82
CA ASP A 324 18.64 -14.93 20.33
C ASP A 324 18.63 -14.01 21.57
N ASP A 325 19.52 -14.28 22.54
CA ASP A 325 19.61 -13.52 23.80
C ASP A 325 20.17 -12.08 23.61
N VAL A 326 20.84 -11.80 22.48
CA VAL A 326 21.58 -10.55 22.23
C VAL A 326 21.09 -9.82 20.96
N HIS A 327 20.93 -10.54 19.86
CA HIS A 327 20.60 -10.01 18.53
C HIS A 327 19.36 -10.69 17.88
N PRO A 328 18.21 -10.80 18.58
CA PRO A 328 17.05 -11.52 18.07
C PRO A 328 16.50 -10.88 16.78
N PHE A 329 16.22 -11.71 15.78
CA PHE A 329 15.88 -11.28 14.42
C PHE A 329 14.74 -10.25 14.40
N LEU A 330 15.02 -9.09 13.79
CA LEU A 330 14.14 -7.91 13.66
C LEU A 330 13.48 -7.44 14.97
N GLN A 331 14.16 -7.61 16.10
CA GLN A 331 13.70 -7.25 17.45
C GLN A 331 14.69 -6.35 18.19
N ALA A 332 14.31 -5.92 19.39
CA ALA A 332 15.23 -5.28 20.33
C ALA A 332 14.77 -5.55 21.79
N PRO A 333 15.67 -5.51 22.79
CA PRO A 333 15.27 -5.62 24.20
C PRO A 333 14.38 -4.45 24.64
N VAL A 334 13.15 -4.73 25.09
CA VAL A 334 12.12 -3.73 25.43
C VAL A 334 11.80 -3.79 26.93
N GLU A 335 11.77 -2.63 27.61
CA GLU A 335 11.42 -2.56 29.04
C GLU A 335 9.92 -2.31 29.27
N GLY A 336 9.21 -1.83 28.24
CA GLY A 336 7.78 -1.54 28.26
C GLY A 336 6.86 -2.71 28.65
N ALA A 337 5.61 -2.36 28.93
CA ALA A 337 4.59 -3.29 29.39
C ALA A 337 4.36 -4.48 28.44
N VAL A 338 4.22 -5.66 29.05
CA VAL A 338 3.86 -6.91 28.34
C VAL A 338 2.43 -6.81 27.81
N ARG A 339 2.21 -7.37 26.62
CA ARG A 339 0.98 -7.31 25.84
C ARG A 339 0.65 -8.67 25.22
N PRO A 340 -0.62 -8.99 24.93
CA PRO A 340 -1.00 -10.14 24.13
C PRO A 340 -0.30 -10.14 22.76
N ALA A 341 0.14 -11.31 22.29
CA ALA A 341 0.83 -11.42 21.01
C ALA A 341 -0.01 -10.95 19.82
N VAL A 342 -1.35 -11.09 19.90
CA VAL A 342 -2.29 -10.63 18.84
C VAL A 342 -2.13 -9.15 18.47
N GLU A 343 -1.58 -8.28 19.33
CA GLU A 343 -1.35 -6.86 19.01
C GLU A 343 -0.32 -6.65 17.88
N ILE A 344 0.51 -7.65 17.57
CA ILE A 344 1.57 -7.56 16.55
C ILE A 344 0.98 -7.35 15.14
N HIS A 345 -0.01 -8.17 14.76
CA HIS A 345 -0.56 -8.21 13.42
C HIS A 345 -1.94 -7.54 13.33
N LYS A 346 -2.35 -7.08 12.14
CA LYS A 346 -3.59 -6.30 11.97
C LYS A 346 -4.80 -7.11 11.53
N ARG A 347 -4.62 -8.40 11.24
CA ARG A 347 -5.71 -9.39 11.15
C ARG A 347 -6.54 -9.45 12.43
N PHE A 348 -5.89 -9.42 13.59
CA PHE A 348 -6.51 -9.72 14.88
C PHE A 348 -7.06 -8.45 15.56
N VAL A 349 -8.31 -8.52 16.01
CA VAL A 349 -8.97 -7.42 16.73
C VAL A 349 -8.49 -7.42 18.20
N SER A 350 -8.04 -6.27 18.70
CA SER A 350 -7.57 -6.12 20.08
C SER A 350 -7.98 -4.79 20.70
N GLY A 351 -8.12 -4.76 22.03
CA GLY A 351 -8.51 -3.57 22.77
C GLY A 351 -9.98 -3.15 22.51
N THR A 352 -10.20 -1.91 22.10
CA THR A 352 -11.54 -1.30 21.95
C THR A 352 -12.00 -1.19 20.49
N ALA A 353 -11.50 -2.04 19.61
CA ALA A 353 -11.94 -2.10 18.22
C ALA A 353 -13.22 -2.95 18.09
N GLU A 354 -14.13 -2.55 17.20
CA GLU A 354 -15.40 -3.26 16.99
C GLU A 354 -15.16 -4.56 16.22
N LEU A 355 -15.67 -5.68 16.76
CA LEU A 355 -15.59 -6.99 16.14
C LEU A 355 -16.58 -7.08 14.96
N PHE A 356 -16.06 -7.37 13.77
CA PHE A 356 -16.87 -7.75 12.61
C PHE A 356 -16.61 -9.23 12.30
N PHE A 357 -17.62 -10.06 12.51
CA PHE A 357 -17.71 -11.49 12.13
C PHE A 357 -16.75 -12.50 12.81
N GLU A 358 -15.81 -12.09 13.67
CA GLU A 358 -15.10 -13.04 14.53
C GLU A 358 -16.00 -13.54 15.69
N HIS A 359 -16.27 -14.85 15.71
CA HIS A 359 -16.98 -15.57 16.78
C HIS A 359 -16.03 -16.34 17.73
N THR A 360 -14.73 -16.09 17.63
CA THR A 360 -13.71 -16.63 18.55
C THR A 360 -13.87 -16.05 19.95
N ASP A 361 -13.61 -16.86 20.99
CA ASP A 361 -13.50 -16.40 22.39
C ASP A 361 -12.20 -15.58 22.64
N THR A 362 -11.56 -15.05 21.59
CA THR A 362 -10.35 -14.20 21.61
C THR A 362 -10.50 -12.98 22.52
N TYR A 363 -11.72 -12.49 22.74
CA TYR A 363 -11.97 -11.40 23.70
C TYR A 363 -12.11 -11.88 25.16
N ARG A 364 -12.46 -13.15 25.41
CA ARG A 364 -12.53 -13.71 26.76
C ARG A 364 -11.16 -14.03 27.34
N ASP A 365 -10.24 -14.52 26.52
CA ASP A 365 -8.86 -14.79 26.93
C ASP A 365 -7.85 -14.45 25.82
N VAL A 366 -7.64 -13.15 25.62
CA VAL A 366 -6.63 -12.62 24.69
C VAL A 366 -5.20 -13.06 25.07
N ASP A 367 -4.99 -13.38 26.34
CA ASP A 367 -3.73 -13.82 26.94
C ASP A 367 -3.44 -15.33 26.71
N ALA A 368 -4.45 -16.11 26.29
CA ALA A 368 -4.33 -17.53 25.93
C ALA A 368 -4.03 -17.77 24.44
N VAL A 369 -4.18 -16.77 23.57
CA VAL A 369 -3.82 -16.90 22.15
C VAL A 369 -2.31 -16.96 22.01
N ALA A 370 -1.79 -18.12 21.60
CA ALA A 370 -0.36 -18.37 21.40
C ALA A 370 -0.10 -18.75 19.94
N PHE A 371 0.81 -18.04 19.28
CA PHE A 371 1.23 -18.32 17.91
C PHE A 371 2.51 -19.14 17.88
N PRO A 372 2.69 -20.05 16.91
CA PRO A 372 3.96 -20.73 16.69
C PRO A 372 5.04 -19.75 16.17
N ALA A 373 6.31 -20.10 16.34
CA ALA A 373 7.45 -19.23 16.01
C ALA A 373 7.50 -18.79 14.54
N ASP A 374 7.12 -19.69 13.63
CA ASP A 374 7.08 -19.48 12.18
C ASP A 374 6.04 -18.42 11.76
N GLU A 375 4.84 -18.43 12.33
CA GLU A 375 3.85 -17.36 12.14
C GLU A 375 4.32 -16.04 12.75
N MET A 376 5.03 -16.07 13.87
CA MET A 376 5.52 -14.86 14.51
C MET A 376 6.67 -14.19 13.77
N ALA A 377 7.53 -14.95 13.08
CA ALA A 377 8.52 -14.39 12.14
C ALA A 377 7.82 -13.60 11.02
N LEU A 378 6.78 -14.17 10.42
CA LEU A 378 5.97 -13.50 9.39
C LEU A 378 5.30 -12.23 9.94
N TYR A 379 4.57 -12.34 11.05
CA TYR A 379 3.83 -11.23 11.60
C TYR A 379 4.72 -10.08 12.11
N LEU A 380 5.96 -10.36 12.52
CA LEU A 380 6.96 -9.36 12.87
C LEU A 380 7.40 -8.53 11.65
N VAL A 381 7.66 -9.19 10.52
CA VAL A 381 8.00 -8.54 9.24
C VAL A 381 6.84 -7.67 8.76
N THR A 382 5.61 -8.20 8.75
CA THR A 382 4.41 -7.44 8.38
C THR A 382 4.15 -6.27 9.35
N ALA A 383 4.41 -6.44 10.64
CA ALA A 383 4.26 -5.38 11.63
C ALA A 383 5.17 -4.18 11.33
N HIS A 384 6.46 -4.40 11.04
CA HIS A 384 7.37 -3.30 10.69
C HIS A 384 6.92 -2.57 9.41
N ALA A 385 6.44 -3.29 8.39
CA ALA A 385 5.95 -2.72 7.14
C ALA A 385 4.62 -1.94 7.27
N TYR A 386 3.70 -2.35 8.16
CA TYR A 386 2.31 -1.84 8.20
C TYR A 386 1.80 -1.31 9.55
N GLN A 387 2.63 -1.18 10.60
CA GLN A 387 2.17 -0.69 11.91
C GLN A 387 1.47 0.68 11.85
N THR A 388 0.37 0.85 12.59
CA THR A 388 -0.47 2.07 12.57
C THR A 388 0.07 3.20 13.44
N ILE A 389 -0.42 4.44 13.22
CA ILE A 389 0.01 5.65 13.93
C ILE A 389 -0.61 5.71 15.34
N TYR A 390 -0.16 4.84 16.23
CA TYR A 390 -0.50 4.88 17.65
C TYR A 390 0.43 5.83 18.40
N ARG A 391 -0.13 6.68 19.29
CA ARG A 391 0.58 7.63 20.18
C ARG A 391 1.63 8.55 19.50
N GLY A 392 1.45 8.89 18.23
CA GLY A 392 2.38 9.75 17.50
C GLY A 392 3.75 9.10 17.30
N VAL A 393 3.77 7.80 16.99
CA VAL A 393 4.93 7.07 16.46
C VAL A 393 4.73 6.88 14.96
N GLN A 394 5.82 6.93 14.19
CA GLN A 394 5.84 6.68 12.75
C GLN A 394 5.03 5.43 12.34
N PRO A 395 4.25 5.48 11.24
CA PRO A 395 3.65 4.29 10.63
C PRO A 395 4.70 3.40 9.94
N GLY A 396 4.34 2.15 9.69
CA GLY A 396 5.10 1.30 8.76
C GLY A 396 5.25 1.93 7.37
N THR A 397 6.36 1.61 6.69
CA THR A 397 6.78 2.23 5.43
C THR A 397 5.78 2.04 4.29
N LEU A 398 4.97 0.98 4.31
CA LEU A 398 3.94 0.70 3.29
C LEU A 398 2.54 1.21 3.64
N LEU A 399 2.26 1.53 4.91
CA LEU A 399 0.91 1.92 5.35
C LEU A 399 0.42 3.20 4.66
N LYS A 400 -0.85 3.20 4.25
CA LYS A 400 -1.54 4.26 3.48
C LYS A 400 -0.95 4.54 2.09
N GLY A 401 -0.22 3.59 1.52
CA GLY A 401 0.09 3.55 0.10
C GLY A 401 -0.78 2.53 -0.65
N MET A 402 -0.83 2.68 -1.97
CA MET A 402 -1.04 1.56 -2.90
C MET A 402 0.35 1.04 -3.26
N VAL A 403 0.71 -0.13 -2.73
CA VAL A 403 1.96 -0.80 -3.04
C VAL A 403 1.77 -1.56 -4.36
N LEU A 404 2.65 -1.30 -5.32
CA LEU A 404 2.62 -1.91 -6.65
C LEU A 404 3.86 -2.76 -6.85
N PHE A 405 3.67 -3.98 -7.36
CA PHE A 405 4.76 -4.89 -7.69
C PHE A 405 4.41 -5.79 -8.88
N ASN A 406 5.46 -6.23 -9.59
CA ASN A 406 5.38 -7.22 -10.65
C ASN A 406 5.28 -8.63 -10.06
N VAL A 407 4.69 -9.57 -10.80
CA VAL A 407 4.65 -11.00 -10.47
C VAL A 407 5.01 -11.79 -11.72
N GLY A 408 6.00 -12.68 -11.63
CA GLY A 408 6.43 -13.57 -12.71
C GLY A 408 5.76 -14.95 -12.65
N ALA A 409 6.26 -15.91 -13.42
CA ALA A 409 5.80 -17.30 -13.36
C ALA A 409 6.26 -18.05 -12.09
N ASN A 410 7.27 -17.51 -11.39
CA ASN A 410 7.84 -18.04 -10.16
C ASN A 410 8.38 -16.90 -9.26
N LEU A 411 8.90 -17.25 -8.08
CA LEU A 411 9.43 -16.31 -7.10
C LEU A 411 10.74 -15.67 -7.56
N PHE A 412 11.58 -16.36 -8.34
CA PHE A 412 12.81 -15.79 -8.89
C PHE A 412 12.50 -14.63 -9.84
N GLU A 413 11.63 -14.86 -10.83
CA GLU A 413 11.14 -13.82 -11.74
C GLU A 413 10.42 -12.70 -10.97
N THR A 414 9.61 -13.04 -9.96
CA THR A 414 8.91 -12.06 -9.11
C THR A 414 9.88 -11.19 -8.32
N LEU A 415 11.00 -11.73 -7.84
CA LEU A 415 12.06 -10.94 -7.21
C LEU A 415 12.73 -10.05 -8.26
N LEU A 416 13.25 -10.61 -9.36
CA LEU A 416 13.98 -9.84 -10.37
C LEU A 416 13.14 -8.72 -11.00
N LEU A 417 11.86 -8.96 -11.31
CA LEU A 417 10.97 -7.94 -11.88
C LEU A 417 10.68 -6.77 -10.92
N ASN A 418 11.02 -6.88 -9.63
CA ASN A 418 10.96 -5.79 -8.65
C ASN A 418 12.35 -5.33 -8.14
N LEU A 419 13.41 -6.02 -8.58
CA LEU A 419 14.81 -5.73 -8.29
C LEU A 419 15.30 -4.58 -9.19
N VAL A 420 14.88 -3.36 -8.87
CA VAL A 420 15.26 -2.14 -9.59
C VAL A 420 16.78 -1.88 -9.50
N ARG A 421 17.30 -0.92 -10.27
CA ARG A 421 18.70 -0.47 -10.09
C ARG A 421 18.95 -0.08 -8.62
N TYR A 422 20.06 -0.55 -8.08
CA TYR A 422 20.57 -0.24 -6.74
C TYR A 422 22.03 0.18 -6.85
N ASP A 423 22.36 1.35 -6.31
CA ASP A 423 23.68 1.97 -6.43
C ASP A 423 23.91 2.98 -5.28
N PRO A 424 24.36 2.54 -4.09
CA PRO A 424 24.54 3.40 -2.92
C PRO A 424 25.53 4.55 -3.13
N ALA A 425 26.58 4.32 -3.93
CA ALA A 425 27.56 5.35 -4.28
C ALA A 425 26.95 6.45 -5.17
N GLY A 426 25.86 6.14 -5.89
CA GLY A 426 25.05 7.08 -6.65
C GLY A 426 23.78 7.55 -5.94
N GLU A 427 23.60 7.24 -4.64
CA GLU A 427 22.40 7.56 -3.85
C GLU A 427 21.07 7.11 -4.51
N PHE A 428 21.09 5.92 -5.12
CA PHE A 428 19.96 5.39 -5.91
C PHE A 428 19.49 3.99 -5.42
N PRO A 429 18.18 3.74 -5.29
CA PRO A 429 17.04 4.63 -5.58
C PRO A 429 16.77 5.69 -4.49
N MET A 430 17.49 5.65 -3.37
CA MET A 430 17.25 6.45 -2.18
C MET A 430 18.56 7.06 -1.65
N PRO A 431 18.54 8.31 -1.12
CA PRO A 431 19.70 8.93 -0.48
C PRO A 431 20.28 8.11 0.68
N GLY A 432 21.61 8.17 0.82
CA GLY A 432 22.38 7.38 1.77
C GLY A 432 23.31 6.38 1.07
N SER A 433 24.48 6.14 1.67
CA SER A 433 25.58 5.36 1.07
C SER A 433 26.31 4.39 2.02
N ASP A 434 26.04 4.42 3.32
CA ASP A 434 26.42 3.34 4.27
C ASP A 434 25.19 2.43 4.50
N ASP A 435 24.63 1.97 3.39
CA ASP A 435 23.35 1.29 3.36
C ASP A 435 23.48 -0.17 3.82
N ARG A 436 22.67 -0.55 4.80
CA ARG A 436 22.69 -1.88 5.43
C ARG A 436 21.28 -2.25 5.86
N PRO A 437 20.83 -3.50 5.65
CA PRO A 437 19.54 -3.95 6.17
C PRO A 437 19.57 -4.04 7.69
N ALA A 438 18.40 -4.01 8.33
CA ALA A 438 18.28 -3.84 9.78
C ALA A 438 18.85 -4.97 10.65
N TRP A 439 19.21 -6.13 10.09
CA TRP A 439 19.99 -7.15 10.81
C TRP A 439 21.50 -6.86 10.82
N ASP A 440 22.05 -6.16 9.82
CA ASP A 440 23.47 -5.74 9.75
C ASP A 440 23.79 -4.49 10.57
N ARG A 441 22.83 -4.05 11.41
CA ARG A 441 22.87 -2.80 12.17
C ARG A 441 22.84 -3.09 13.68
N GLU A 442 23.16 -2.08 14.48
CA GLU A 442 22.90 -2.13 15.91
C GLU A 442 21.40 -2.03 16.21
N ALA A 443 20.97 -2.63 17.32
CA ALA A 443 19.56 -2.71 17.66
C ALA A 443 18.91 -1.31 17.79
N PRO A 444 17.71 -1.09 17.20
CA PRO A 444 17.15 0.25 17.04
C PRO A 444 16.93 0.97 18.38
N VAL A 445 17.41 2.22 18.47
CA VAL A 445 17.33 3.05 19.68
C VAL A 445 15.94 3.68 19.81
N ALA A 446 15.35 3.58 21.00
CA ALA A 446 13.95 3.94 21.24
C ALA A 446 13.63 5.41 20.92
N GLY A 447 12.87 5.63 19.84
CA GLY A 447 12.46 6.97 19.40
C GLY A 447 13.58 7.83 18.80
N ARG A 448 14.75 7.26 18.46
CA ARG A 448 15.82 7.97 17.75
C ARG A 448 15.30 8.54 16.44
N VAL A 449 15.63 9.79 16.15
CA VAL A 449 15.27 10.47 14.89
C VAL A 449 16.47 10.44 13.94
N ARG A 450 16.29 9.88 12.75
CA ARG A 450 17.30 9.82 11.68
C ARG A 450 16.64 9.54 10.32
N PRO A 451 17.24 9.88 9.18
CA PRO A 451 16.89 9.27 7.90
C PRO A 451 17.39 7.80 7.87
N PRO A 452 16.87 6.96 6.98
CA PRO A 452 17.58 5.78 6.51
C PRO A 452 18.99 6.14 6.01
N GLU A 453 19.92 5.22 6.18
CA GLU A 453 21.28 5.32 5.64
C GLU A 453 21.39 4.73 4.22
N GLY A 454 20.27 4.27 3.67
CA GLY A 454 20.03 4.00 2.25
C GLY A 454 18.70 3.27 2.01
N TYR A 455 18.62 2.51 0.91
CA TYR A 455 17.45 1.76 0.48
C TYR A 455 17.23 0.45 1.25
N LEU A 456 18.27 -0.32 1.61
CA LEU A 456 18.14 -1.58 2.36
C LEU A 456 17.63 -1.34 3.79
N ASP A 457 18.18 -0.31 4.44
CA ASP A 457 17.71 0.20 5.74
C ASP A 457 16.25 0.68 5.68
N TYR A 458 15.83 1.26 4.54
CA TYR A 458 14.45 1.65 4.30
C TYR A 458 13.50 0.49 3.95
N LEU A 459 13.98 -0.53 3.23
CA LEU A 459 13.23 -1.76 2.95
C LEU A 459 12.91 -2.50 4.26
N THR A 460 13.85 -2.49 5.22
CA THR A 460 13.83 -3.25 6.48
C THR A 460 13.56 -2.40 7.72
N TRP A 461 13.15 -1.15 7.55
CA TRP A 461 13.01 -0.15 8.61
C TRP A 461 12.16 -0.62 9.80
N GLN A 462 12.66 -0.39 11.02
CA GLN A 462 11.98 -0.79 12.27
C GLN A 462 11.31 0.41 12.99
N PRO A 463 10.04 0.74 12.67
CA PRO A 463 9.33 1.86 13.31
C PRO A 463 8.87 1.51 14.74
N ARG A 464 8.97 0.24 15.17
CA ARG A 464 8.72 -0.23 16.54
C ARG A 464 9.95 -0.98 17.04
N ARG A 465 10.15 -0.97 18.36
CA ARG A 465 10.95 -2.00 19.03
C ARG A 465 9.96 -3.06 19.47
N VAL A 466 10.19 -4.30 19.05
CA VAL A 466 9.37 -5.46 19.43
C VAL A 466 10.28 -6.44 20.16
N GLN A 467 9.76 -7.07 21.21
CA GLN A 467 10.38 -8.21 21.85
C GLN A 467 9.33 -9.32 21.97
N LEU A 468 9.60 -10.47 21.37
CA LEU A 468 8.79 -11.67 21.55
C LEU A 468 9.13 -12.31 22.91
N ILE A 469 8.13 -12.92 23.58
CA ILE A 469 8.35 -13.67 24.82
C ILE A 469 8.03 -15.14 24.54
N PRO A 470 9.02 -15.96 24.18
CA PRO A 470 8.80 -17.38 23.93
C PRO A 470 8.38 -18.12 25.19
N ALA A 471 7.54 -19.13 25.00
CA ALA A 471 7.23 -20.18 25.94
C ALA A 471 7.31 -21.53 25.20
N GLN A 472 7.44 -22.64 25.93
CA GLN A 472 7.24 -23.97 25.38
C GLN A 472 5.93 -24.57 25.86
N VAL A 473 5.16 -25.12 24.92
CA VAL A 473 3.93 -25.88 25.15
C VAL A 473 4.03 -27.14 24.30
N ASP A 474 3.85 -28.31 24.92
CA ASP A 474 3.93 -29.63 24.27
C ASP A 474 5.18 -29.84 23.39
N GLY A 475 6.32 -29.31 23.84
CA GLY A 475 7.62 -29.38 23.16
C GLY A 475 7.80 -28.39 21.99
N ARG A 476 6.81 -27.53 21.71
CA ARG A 476 6.85 -26.52 20.64
C ARG A 476 7.09 -25.13 21.22
N ILE A 477 7.84 -24.29 20.51
CA ILE A 477 8.01 -22.88 20.85
C ILE A 477 6.77 -22.11 20.39
N VAL A 478 6.16 -21.36 21.30
CA VAL A 478 4.99 -20.52 21.04
C VAL A 478 5.15 -19.15 21.71
N VAL A 479 4.50 -18.13 21.17
CA VAL A 479 4.48 -16.77 21.70
C VAL A 479 3.04 -16.31 21.91
N SER A 480 2.62 -16.21 23.17
CA SER A 480 1.35 -15.56 23.54
C SER A 480 1.53 -14.13 24.04
N ARG A 481 2.77 -13.69 24.28
CA ARG A 481 3.08 -12.38 24.83
C ARG A 481 4.25 -11.71 24.14
N ILE A 482 4.15 -10.39 24.01
CA ILE A 482 5.15 -9.52 23.41
C ILE A 482 5.36 -8.28 24.28
N ARG A 483 6.40 -7.50 24.01
CA ARG A 483 6.49 -6.10 24.41
C ARG A 483 6.67 -5.23 23.17
N VAL A 484 6.13 -4.02 23.18
CA VAL A 484 6.19 -3.10 22.03
C VAL A 484 6.47 -1.66 22.48
N GLU A 485 7.47 -1.05 21.86
CA GLU A 485 7.98 0.30 22.13
C GLU A 485 8.10 1.14 20.84
N ARG A 486 8.48 2.42 20.98
CA ARG A 486 8.82 3.27 19.82
C ARG A 486 10.13 2.77 19.19
N GLY A 487 10.12 2.51 17.88
CA GLY A 487 11.34 2.29 17.10
C GLY A 487 11.92 3.61 16.60
N GLU A 488 12.76 3.54 15.58
CA GLU A 488 13.35 4.73 14.98
C GLU A 488 12.31 5.52 14.16
N GLN A 489 12.53 6.83 14.08
CA GLN A 489 11.65 7.80 13.43
C GLN A 489 12.44 8.53 12.33
N PHE A 490 11.83 8.69 11.16
CA PHE A 490 12.32 9.60 10.12
C PHE A 490 12.36 11.04 10.66
N ASP A 491 13.43 11.76 10.34
CA ASP A 491 13.43 13.22 10.44
C ASP A 491 12.39 13.83 9.49
N ASP A 492 11.98 15.07 9.76
CA ASP A 492 10.89 15.70 8.99
C ASP A 492 11.24 15.98 7.52
N ALA A 493 12.52 16.10 7.14
CA ALA A 493 12.93 16.35 5.76
C ALA A 493 12.88 15.07 4.90
N PHE A 494 13.36 13.94 5.43
CA PHE A 494 13.19 12.63 4.79
C PHE A 494 11.70 12.23 4.79
N LYS A 495 11.01 12.37 5.93
CA LYS A 495 9.59 12.04 6.11
C LYS A 495 8.66 12.81 5.17
N ALA A 496 8.98 14.06 4.83
CA ALA A 496 8.24 14.85 3.86
C ALA A 496 8.44 14.41 2.40
N ARG A 497 9.49 13.62 2.09
CA ARG A 497 9.94 13.35 0.71
C ARG A 497 9.96 11.89 0.31
N TYR A 498 10.12 10.94 1.23
CA TYR A 498 10.39 9.53 0.90
C TYR A 498 9.41 8.82 -0.05
N PRO A 499 8.10 9.15 -0.15
CA PRO A 499 7.23 8.50 -1.12
C PRO A 499 7.66 8.65 -2.59
N ARG A 500 8.56 9.59 -2.91
CA ARG A 500 9.14 9.75 -4.26
C ARG A 500 10.32 8.82 -4.57
N TRP A 501 10.86 8.13 -3.56
CA TRP A 501 12.06 7.29 -3.64
C TRP A 501 11.76 5.79 -3.47
N ASP A 502 10.58 5.43 -2.92
CA ASP A 502 10.17 4.03 -2.82
C ASP A 502 9.71 3.50 -4.20
N PRO A 503 10.42 2.53 -4.81
CA PRO A 503 10.10 2.07 -6.16
C PRO A 503 8.75 1.37 -6.28
N MET A 504 8.13 0.95 -5.18
CA MET A 504 6.82 0.29 -5.15
C MET A 504 5.65 1.26 -4.88
N LEU A 505 5.90 2.54 -4.57
CA LEU A 505 4.86 3.50 -4.22
C LEU A 505 4.66 4.57 -5.32
N PRO A 506 3.43 4.75 -5.83
CA PRO A 506 3.08 5.93 -6.62
C PRO A 506 2.92 7.13 -5.69
N ALA A 507 3.40 8.30 -6.13
CA ALA A 507 3.36 9.52 -5.31
C ALA A 507 2.84 10.75 -6.07
N GLU A 508 2.32 11.71 -5.30
CA GLU A 508 2.07 13.08 -5.72
C GLU A 508 3.12 13.98 -5.07
N VAL A 509 3.87 14.74 -5.88
CA VAL A 509 4.96 15.62 -5.46
C VAL A 509 4.61 17.08 -5.78
N ASP A 510 4.74 17.97 -4.80
CA ASP A 510 4.50 19.41 -4.96
C ASP A 510 5.73 20.20 -5.47
N ASP A 511 5.55 21.50 -5.68
CA ASP A 511 6.61 22.40 -6.17
C ASP A 511 7.80 22.51 -5.19
N ASP A 512 7.56 22.36 -3.89
CA ASP A 512 8.59 22.35 -2.82
C ASP A 512 9.29 20.97 -2.67
N GLY A 513 8.85 19.99 -3.46
CA GLY A 513 9.40 18.64 -3.51
C GLY A 513 8.89 17.71 -2.41
N ASN A 514 7.87 18.09 -1.63
CA ASN A 514 7.24 17.18 -0.66
C ASN A 514 6.40 16.15 -1.42
N ALA A 515 6.41 14.91 -0.95
CA ALA A 515 5.76 13.77 -1.61
C ALA A 515 4.72 13.12 -0.70
N LYS A 516 3.55 12.82 -1.28
CA LYS A 516 2.44 12.11 -0.61
C LYS A 516 2.19 10.79 -1.34
N LYS A 517 2.02 9.70 -0.59
CA LYS A 517 1.62 8.40 -1.16
C LYS A 517 0.25 8.53 -1.83
N ILE A 518 0.13 7.97 -3.02
CA ILE A 518 -1.18 7.69 -3.61
C ILE A 518 -1.65 6.33 -3.08
N TRP A 519 -2.94 6.24 -2.77
CA TRP A 519 -3.61 5.05 -2.25
C TRP A 519 -4.85 4.75 -3.10
N LEU A 520 -5.24 3.49 -3.20
CA LEU A 520 -6.46 3.07 -3.88
C LEU A 520 -7.61 2.98 -2.86
N PRO A 521 -8.68 3.79 -2.98
CA PRO A 521 -9.87 3.66 -2.15
C PRO A 521 -10.56 2.30 -2.30
N PHE A 522 -11.20 1.83 -1.23
CA PHE A 522 -11.91 0.54 -1.20
C PHE A 522 -12.97 0.41 -2.32
N GLU A 523 -13.70 1.50 -2.59
CA GLU A 523 -14.78 1.54 -3.59
C GLU A 523 -14.28 1.85 -5.03
N ARG A 524 -12.98 2.12 -5.22
CA ARG A 524 -12.40 2.44 -6.54
C ARG A 524 -11.85 1.17 -7.16
N VAL A 525 -12.37 0.76 -8.32
CA VAL A 525 -11.81 -0.36 -9.11
C VAL A 525 -10.38 -0.02 -9.55
N ALA A 526 -9.45 -0.98 -9.45
CA ALA A 526 -8.02 -0.69 -9.60
C ALA A 526 -7.59 -0.35 -11.03
N TRP A 527 -8.24 -0.93 -12.05
CA TRP A 527 -7.97 -0.67 -13.47
C TRP A 527 -8.13 0.82 -13.90
N ARG A 528 -8.85 1.65 -13.11
CA ARG A 528 -8.88 3.11 -13.31
C ARG A 528 -7.50 3.76 -13.20
N GLU A 529 -6.54 3.16 -12.48
CA GLU A 529 -5.20 3.72 -12.29
C GLU A 529 -4.23 3.39 -13.43
N THR A 530 -4.58 2.49 -14.35
CA THR A 530 -3.82 2.20 -15.59
C THR A 530 -3.45 3.49 -16.33
N ARG A 531 -4.36 4.48 -16.39
CA ARG A 531 -4.10 5.78 -17.05
C ARG A 531 -2.96 6.60 -16.45
N ARG A 532 -2.58 6.36 -15.18
CA ARG A 532 -1.43 7.02 -14.55
C ARG A 532 -0.15 6.25 -14.82
N LEU A 533 -0.21 4.92 -14.75
CA LEU A 533 0.94 4.03 -14.90
C LEU A 533 1.45 4.01 -16.35
N LEU A 534 0.56 4.23 -17.34
CA LEU A 534 0.90 4.53 -18.74
C LEU A 534 1.40 5.98 -18.96
N SER A 535 1.99 6.63 -17.95
CA SER A 535 2.63 7.94 -18.05
C SER A 535 3.84 8.05 -17.11
N PRO A 536 5.08 8.26 -17.59
CA PRO A 536 6.26 8.40 -16.74
C PRO A 536 6.15 9.60 -15.78
N ALA A 537 5.53 10.69 -16.23
CA ALA A 537 5.11 11.78 -15.37
C ALA A 537 3.82 12.41 -15.90
N THR A 538 2.98 12.92 -15.01
CA THR A 538 1.77 13.68 -15.38
C THR A 538 1.58 14.83 -14.40
N GLN A 539 1.30 16.04 -14.89
CA GLN A 539 0.83 17.11 -14.01
C GLN A 539 -0.59 16.76 -13.53
N LEU A 540 -0.78 16.61 -12.22
CA LEU A 540 -2.08 16.26 -11.63
C LEU A 540 -2.92 17.52 -11.42
N HIS A 541 -2.31 18.54 -10.83
CA HIS A 541 -2.86 19.87 -10.65
C HIS A 541 -1.79 20.93 -10.93
N ALA A 542 -2.17 22.21 -10.95
CA ALA A 542 -1.28 23.32 -11.34
C ALA A 542 0.04 23.42 -10.54
N LYS A 543 0.13 22.76 -9.37
CA LYS A 543 1.28 22.74 -8.45
C LYS A 543 1.72 21.34 -8.01
N THR A 544 1.24 20.28 -8.68
CA THR A 544 1.58 18.89 -8.29
C THR A 544 1.79 17.97 -9.48
N ARG A 545 2.80 17.10 -9.35
CA ARG A 545 3.22 16.13 -10.36
C ARG A 545 3.06 14.72 -9.81
N TYR A 546 2.58 13.82 -10.67
CA TYR A 546 2.63 12.38 -10.45
C TYR A 546 4.07 11.88 -10.61
N VAL A 547 4.50 11.04 -9.67
CA VAL A 547 5.68 10.18 -9.77
C VAL A 547 5.18 8.75 -9.90
N ARG A 548 5.56 8.11 -11.01
CA ARG A 548 5.31 6.68 -11.27
C ARG A 548 6.20 5.83 -10.36
N PRO A 549 5.77 4.62 -9.92
CA PRO A 549 6.63 3.75 -9.13
C PRO A 549 7.78 3.22 -9.99
N GLY A 550 8.99 3.21 -9.44
CA GLY A 550 10.21 2.73 -10.11
C GLY A 550 10.14 1.30 -10.63
N VAL A 551 9.33 0.39 -10.05
CA VAL A 551 9.13 -0.97 -10.61
C VAL A 551 8.38 -0.97 -11.94
N VAL A 552 7.67 0.12 -12.27
CA VAL A 552 6.98 0.31 -13.56
C VAL A 552 7.89 1.01 -14.57
N ASP A 553 8.71 1.98 -14.13
CA ASP A 553 9.77 2.56 -14.96
C ASP A 553 10.80 1.50 -15.37
N HIS A 554 11.19 0.62 -14.44
CA HIS A 554 12.06 -0.54 -14.68
C HIS A 554 11.44 -1.48 -15.72
N ARG A 555 10.16 -1.84 -15.56
CA ARG A 555 9.46 -2.70 -16.53
C ARG A 555 9.32 -2.06 -17.92
N GLU A 556 9.10 -0.75 -17.99
CA GLU A 556 9.08 -0.02 -19.26
C GLU A 556 10.46 -0.02 -19.94
N ALA A 557 11.54 0.22 -19.18
CA ALA A 557 12.90 0.15 -19.69
C ALA A 557 13.27 -1.25 -20.23
N LEU A 558 12.83 -2.31 -19.53
CA LEU A 558 12.99 -3.69 -20.01
C LEU A 558 12.20 -3.93 -21.30
N ALA A 559 10.90 -3.59 -21.32
CA ALA A 559 10.00 -3.78 -22.47
C ALA A 559 10.45 -3.05 -23.74
N LEU A 560 11.21 -1.96 -23.60
CA LEU A 560 11.74 -1.15 -24.70
C LEU A 560 13.05 -1.68 -25.30
N ARG A 561 13.76 -2.60 -24.61
CA ARG A 561 15.18 -2.89 -24.90
C ARG A 561 15.53 -4.38 -24.99
N TYR A 562 14.71 -5.25 -24.40
CA TYR A 562 15.01 -6.68 -24.26
C TYR A 562 13.76 -7.53 -24.50
N ASP A 563 13.92 -8.68 -25.16
CA ASP A 563 12.84 -9.63 -25.43
C ASP A 563 12.58 -10.52 -24.20
N ILE A 564 11.92 -9.93 -23.19
CA ILE A 564 11.65 -10.56 -21.88
C ILE A 564 10.15 -10.82 -21.75
N PRO A 565 9.71 -12.00 -21.24
CA PRO A 565 8.32 -12.24 -20.88
C PRO A 565 7.94 -11.39 -19.66
N LEU A 566 7.34 -10.22 -19.90
CA LEU A 566 6.91 -9.28 -18.86
C LEU A 566 5.41 -9.44 -18.55
N PRO A 567 5.00 -9.37 -17.27
CA PRO A 567 3.60 -9.55 -16.89
C PRO A 567 2.71 -8.43 -17.43
N ARG A 568 1.53 -8.82 -17.93
CA ARG A 568 0.49 -7.91 -18.43
C ARG A 568 0.00 -6.96 -17.34
N ASP A 569 -0.12 -7.48 -16.11
CA ASP A 569 -0.73 -6.79 -14.99
C ASP A 569 0.31 -6.41 -13.92
N LEU A 570 -0.05 -5.48 -13.05
CA LEU A 570 0.64 -5.16 -11.80
C LEU A 570 -0.24 -5.63 -10.63
N LEU A 571 0.38 -6.18 -9.60
CA LEU A 571 -0.31 -6.55 -8.38
C LEU A 571 -0.33 -5.35 -7.42
N ALA A 572 -1.50 -5.01 -6.89
CA ALA A 572 -1.74 -3.83 -6.09
C ALA A 572 -2.26 -4.19 -4.69
N VAL A 573 -1.53 -3.78 -3.65
CA VAL A 573 -1.95 -3.91 -2.24
C VAL A 573 -2.18 -2.52 -1.66
N SER A 574 -3.42 -2.22 -1.26
CA SER A 574 -3.79 -0.91 -0.69
C SER A 574 -4.35 -1.05 0.72
N THR A 575 -4.06 -0.07 1.58
CA THR A 575 -4.43 -0.08 3.01
C THR A 575 -5.18 1.18 3.44
N GLY A 576 -6.30 0.99 4.14
CA GLY A 576 -7.20 2.08 4.55
C GLY A 576 -7.29 2.28 6.06
N THR A 577 -6.94 3.47 6.52
CA THR A 577 -7.31 3.96 7.86
C THR A 577 -8.52 4.90 7.77
N PRO A 578 -9.45 4.92 8.75
CA PRO A 578 -10.47 5.95 8.83
C PRO A 578 -9.85 7.33 9.13
N GLN A 579 -10.71 8.32 9.38
CA GLN A 579 -10.31 9.67 9.80
C GLN A 579 -9.42 9.69 11.07
N ASN A 580 -9.46 8.63 11.89
CA ASN A 580 -8.52 8.42 12.99
C ASN A 580 -7.31 7.57 12.50
N PRO A 581 -6.08 8.11 12.52
CA PRO A 581 -4.91 7.44 11.94
C PRO A 581 -4.38 6.22 12.73
N GLY A 582 -4.96 5.91 13.90
CA GLY A 582 -4.53 4.80 14.77
C GLY A 582 -4.98 3.40 14.35
N SER A 583 -5.99 3.27 13.49
CA SER A 583 -6.60 1.98 13.13
C SER A 583 -6.51 1.70 11.63
N LEU A 584 -6.08 0.50 11.25
CA LEU A 584 -6.25 -0.08 9.92
C LEU A 584 -7.64 -0.74 9.89
N TYR A 585 -8.45 -0.44 8.87
CA TYR A 585 -9.86 -0.86 8.80
C TYR A 585 -10.14 -1.83 7.66
N TRP A 586 -9.31 -1.78 6.62
CA TRP A 586 -9.30 -2.73 5.52
C TRP A 586 -7.94 -2.73 4.82
N TRP A 587 -7.63 -3.85 4.20
CA TRP A 587 -6.64 -4.00 3.13
C TRP A 587 -7.32 -4.69 1.95
N ARG A 588 -6.77 -4.51 0.74
CA ARG A 588 -7.20 -5.25 -0.45
C ARG A 588 -6.01 -5.58 -1.33
N LYS A 589 -6.07 -6.75 -1.97
CA LYS A 589 -5.26 -7.18 -3.11
C LYS A 589 -6.12 -7.01 -4.36
N ASP A 590 -5.57 -6.44 -5.42
CA ASP A 590 -6.25 -6.18 -6.69
C ASP A 590 -5.22 -6.18 -7.84
N THR A 591 -5.67 -6.28 -9.09
CA THR A 591 -4.78 -6.22 -10.27
C THR A 591 -5.02 -4.95 -11.09
N ILE A 592 -3.95 -4.41 -11.66
CA ILE A 592 -4.01 -3.26 -12.58
C ILE A 592 -3.37 -3.67 -13.90
N PRO A 593 -4.14 -3.87 -14.99
CA PRO A 593 -3.57 -4.22 -16.27
C PRO A 593 -2.81 -3.03 -16.85
N VAL A 594 -1.53 -3.22 -17.16
CA VAL A 594 -0.63 -2.22 -17.76
C VAL A 594 0.26 -2.92 -18.80
N PRO A 595 -0.31 -3.44 -19.91
CA PRO A 595 0.39 -4.39 -20.77
C PRO A 595 1.71 -3.83 -21.32
N PRO A 596 2.82 -4.59 -21.31
CA PRO A 596 4.13 -4.09 -21.76
C PRO A 596 4.10 -3.58 -23.21
N GLN A 597 3.28 -4.21 -24.07
CA GLN A 597 3.05 -3.84 -25.47
C GLN A 597 2.33 -2.49 -25.65
N ILE A 598 1.76 -1.93 -24.57
CA ILE A 598 1.12 -0.61 -24.52
C ILE A 598 2.04 0.37 -23.77
N LEU A 599 2.57 -0.06 -22.62
CA LEU A 599 3.47 0.72 -21.76
C LEU A 599 4.68 1.26 -22.53
N GLY A 600 5.40 0.39 -23.27
CA GLY A 600 6.54 0.79 -24.09
C GLY A 600 6.20 1.53 -25.39
N HIS A 601 4.92 1.79 -25.69
CA HIS A 601 4.51 2.32 -27.00
C HIS A 601 3.67 3.60 -26.88
N PRO A 602 4.25 4.80 -27.11
CA PRO A 602 3.61 6.09 -26.80
C PRO A 602 2.21 6.28 -27.41
N GLN A 603 2.00 5.85 -28.65
CA GLN A 603 0.72 5.92 -29.36
C GLN A 603 -0.36 5.06 -28.68
N ARG A 604 -0.08 3.77 -28.46
CA ARG A 604 -0.99 2.84 -27.77
C ARG A 604 -1.30 3.31 -26.33
N SER A 605 -0.27 3.74 -25.59
CA SER A 605 -0.44 4.38 -24.27
C SER A 605 -1.34 5.62 -24.33
N THR A 606 -1.19 6.46 -25.35
CA THR A 606 -2.06 7.64 -25.55
C THR A 606 -3.51 7.24 -25.82
N THR A 607 -3.76 6.24 -26.68
CA THR A 607 -5.11 5.75 -26.97
C THR A 607 -5.84 5.26 -25.71
N VAL A 608 -5.20 4.38 -24.92
CA VAL A 608 -5.78 3.87 -23.66
C VAL A 608 -5.99 4.99 -22.64
N ARG A 609 -5.05 5.94 -22.54
CA ARG A 609 -5.19 7.10 -21.65
C ARG A 609 -6.34 8.00 -22.04
N VAL A 610 -6.49 8.37 -23.31
CA VAL A 610 -7.60 9.21 -23.79
C VAL A 610 -8.95 8.52 -23.56
N ALA A 611 -9.03 7.21 -23.80
CA ALA A 611 -10.21 6.41 -23.50
C ALA A 611 -10.57 6.44 -21.99
N LEU A 612 -9.60 6.29 -21.10
CA LEU A 612 -9.79 6.38 -19.65
C LEU A 612 -10.08 7.81 -19.15
N GLU A 613 -9.50 8.84 -19.76
CA GLU A 613 -9.75 10.24 -19.44
C GLU A 613 -11.18 10.66 -19.87
N ARG A 614 -11.65 10.20 -21.04
CA ARG A 614 -13.06 10.30 -21.47
C ARG A 614 -13.99 9.55 -20.52
N THR A 615 -13.60 8.38 -20.03
CA THR A 615 -14.38 7.58 -19.06
C THR A 615 -14.57 8.32 -17.73
N GLU A 616 -13.50 8.94 -17.21
CA GLU A 616 -13.58 9.76 -15.98
C GLU A 616 -14.38 11.07 -16.20
N ASP A 617 -14.48 11.61 -17.42
CA ASP A 617 -15.35 12.78 -17.74
C ASP A 617 -16.83 12.39 -17.89
N ALA A 618 -17.10 11.26 -18.53
CA ALA A 618 -18.42 10.65 -18.60
C ALA A 618 -18.96 10.34 -17.19
N TYR A 619 -18.16 9.69 -16.34
CA TYR A 619 -18.51 9.43 -14.94
C TYR A 619 -18.79 10.71 -14.15
N ARG A 620 -17.89 11.71 -14.21
CA ARG A 620 -18.12 13.01 -13.55
C ARG A 620 -19.37 13.72 -14.07
N THR A 621 -19.72 13.55 -15.35
CA THR A 621 -20.96 14.07 -15.91
C THR A 621 -22.19 13.28 -15.45
N LEU A 622 -22.12 11.96 -15.36
CA LEU A 622 -23.17 11.09 -14.82
C LEU A 622 -23.49 11.44 -13.36
N VAL A 623 -22.47 11.46 -12.49
CA VAL A 623 -22.58 11.82 -11.06
C VAL A 623 -23.23 13.19 -10.89
N ARG A 624 -22.80 14.18 -11.67
CA ARG A 624 -23.39 15.54 -11.66
C ARG A 624 -24.87 15.55 -12.04
N ASN A 625 -25.27 14.83 -13.09
CA ASN A 625 -26.68 14.79 -13.51
C ASN A 625 -27.57 14.06 -12.49
N LEU A 626 -27.06 12.99 -11.87
CA LEU A 626 -27.75 12.33 -10.75
C LEU A 626 -27.85 13.25 -9.52
N GLY A 627 -26.80 14.01 -9.20
CA GLY A 627 -26.82 15.02 -8.13
C GLY A 627 -27.91 16.08 -8.31
N GLN A 628 -28.12 16.57 -9.53
CA GLN A 628 -29.22 17.52 -9.82
C GLN A 628 -30.61 16.89 -9.62
N VAL A 629 -30.81 15.62 -9.98
CA VAL A 629 -32.06 14.90 -9.69
C VAL A 629 -32.28 14.75 -8.17
N LEU A 630 -31.22 14.50 -7.37
CA LEU A 630 -31.34 14.50 -5.89
C LEU A 630 -31.75 15.86 -5.32
N ASP A 631 -31.34 16.96 -5.96
CA ASP A 631 -31.67 18.32 -5.53
C ASP A 631 -33.14 18.66 -5.87
N THR A 632 -33.65 18.30 -7.04
CA THR A 632 -35.09 18.39 -7.38
C THR A 632 -35.96 17.57 -6.42
N LEU A 633 -35.52 16.38 -6.00
CA LEU A 633 -36.24 15.53 -5.03
C LEU A 633 -36.31 16.12 -3.61
N ALA A 634 -35.48 17.12 -3.28
CA ALA A 634 -35.33 17.67 -1.93
C ALA A 634 -36.16 18.92 -1.62
N VAL A 635 -36.89 19.47 -2.60
CA VAL A 635 -37.54 20.80 -2.49
C VAL A 635 -38.64 20.87 -1.42
N ASP A 636 -39.36 19.77 -1.14
CA ASP A 636 -40.39 19.70 -0.11
C ASP A 636 -39.87 19.02 1.17
N GLY A 637 -39.94 19.72 2.31
CA GLY A 637 -39.30 19.32 3.58
C GLY A 637 -39.73 17.97 4.19
N GLY A 638 -40.82 17.36 3.70
CA GLY A 638 -41.19 15.98 4.05
C GLY A 638 -40.36 14.89 3.35
N ARG A 639 -39.58 15.23 2.32
CA ARG A 639 -38.89 14.26 1.43
C ARG A 639 -37.45 13.94 1.81
N GLN A 640 -36.96 14.36 2.97
CA GLN A 640 -35.57 14.10 3.41
C GLN A 640 -35.19 12.61 3.37
N ARG A 641 -36.15 11.72 3.69
CA ARG A 641 -36.00 10.25 3.55
C ARG A 641 -35.88 9.83 2.08
N ILE A 642 -36.76 10.32 1.20
CA ILE A 642 -36.73 10.00 -0.23
C ILE A 642 -35.40 10.44 -0.87
N ARG A 643 -34.84 11.59 -0.47
CA ARG A 643 -33.49 11.99 -0.90
C ARG A 643 -32.42 11.01 -0.39
N ALA A 644 -32.47 10.59 0.86
CA ALA A 644 -31.49 9.64 1.41
C ALA A 644 -31.57 8.25 0.73
N ASP A 645 -32.78 7.75 0.51
CA ASP A 645 -33.03 6.48 -0.19
C ASP A 645 -32.56 6.57 -1.66
N ALA A 646 -32.76 7.71 -2.33
CA ALA A 646 -32.24 7.99 -3.68
C ALA A 646 -30.70 8.17 -3.70
N GLU A 647 -30.10 8.85 -2.73
CA GLU A 647 -28.64 9.00 -2.62
C GLU A 647 -27.98 7.64 -2.43
N ALA A 648 -28.58 6.74 -1.65
CA ALA A 648 -28.14 5.36 -1.50
C ALA A 648 -28.30 4.56 -2.82
N THR A 649 -29.45 4.64 -3.48
CA THR A 649 -29.69 3.95 -4.76
C THR A 649 -28.71 4.43 -5.85
N PHE A 650 -28.48 5.73 -5.95
CA PHE A 650 -27.57 6.29 -6.96
C PHE A 650 -26.12 5.87 -6.72
N ARG A 651 -25.65 5.76 -5.47
CA ARG A 651 -24.31 5.24 -5.15
C ARG A 651 -24.14 3.80 -5.63
N SER A 652 -25.11 2.92 -5.40
CA SER A 652 -25.05 1.53 -5.87
C SER A 652 -24.93 1.43 -7.38
N TYR A 653 -25.71 2.23 -8.13
CA TYR A 653 -25.63 2.29 -9.59
C TYR A 653 -24.32 2.94 -10.11
N LEU A 654 -23.73 3.87 -9.35
CA LEU A 654 -22.44 4.46 -9.67
C LEU A 654 -21.24 3.52 -9.38
N LEU A 655 -21.44 2.46 -8.59
CA LEU A 655 -20.49 1.33 -8.50
C LEU A 655 -20.67 0.37 -9.68
N ASP A 656 -21.92 -0.02 -9.98
CA ASP A 656 -22.33 -0.85 -11.14
C ASP A 656 -21.78 -0.31 -12.49
N PHE A 657 -21.72 1.02 -12.65
CA PHE A 657 -21.04 1.68 -13.77
C PHE A 657 -19.59 1.19 -14.01
N TRP A 658 -18.79 1.08 -12.93
CA TRP A 658 -17.39 0.71 -13.03
C TRP A 658 -17.19 -0.80 -13.17
N ASP A 659 -18.10 -1.59 -12.60
CA ASP A 659 -18.09 -3.06 -12.74
C ASP A 659 -18.41 -3.47 -14.20
N ARG A 660 -19.49 -2.92 -14.77
CA ARG A 660 -19.89 -3.13 -16.17
C ARG A 660 -18.80 -2.78 -17.19
N LEU A 661 -17.95 -1.80 -16.89
CA LEU A 661 -16.85 -1.38 -17.75
C LEU A 661 -15.57 -2.23 -17.58
N GLY A 662 -15.42 -2.98 -16.48
CA GLY A 662 -14.21 -3.77 -16.21
C GLY A 662 -13.94 -4.82 -17.27
N SER A 663 -14.90 -5.70 -17.56
CA SER A 663 -14.75 -6.74 -18.60
C SER A 663 -14.62 -6.18 -20.01
N ARG A 664 -15.19 -5.00 -20.27
CA ARG A 664 -15.06 -4.27 -21.55
C ARG A 664 -13.68 -3.65 -21.72
N PHE A 665 -13.02 -3.27 -20.62
CA PHE A 665 -11.72 -2.60 -20.66
C PHE A 665 -10.63 -3.53 -21.18
N GLU A 666 -10.71 -4.83 -20.88
CA GLU A 666 -9.85 -5.85 -21.47
C GLU A 666 -9.95 -5.89 -23.00
N GLY A 667 -11.16 -5.78 -23.56
CA GLY A 667 -11.38 -5.70 -25.01
C GLY A 667 -10.82 -4.43 -25.67
N LEU A 668 -10.73 -3.31 -24.93
CA LEU A 668 -10.00 -2.12 -25.39
C LEU A 668 -8.48 -2.37 -25.38
N LEU A 669 -7.95 -2.94 -24.31
CA LEU A 669 -6.51 -3.24 -24.20
C LEU A 669 -6.06 -4.19 -25.29
N ASP A 670 -6.75 -5.31 -25.48
CA ASP A 670 -6.39 -6.33 -26.46
C ASP A 670 -6.56 -5.82 -27.90
N GLY A 671 -7.59 -5.00 -28.17
CA GLY A 671 -7.74 -4.30 -29.45
C GLY A 671 -6.60 -3.33 -29.75
N VAL A 672 -6.14 -2.56 -28.74
CA VAL A 672 -5.00 -1.65 -28.88
C VAL A 672 -3.66 -2.41 -29.01
N ILE A 673 -3.53 -3.61 -28.46
CA ILE A 673 -2.36 -4.49 -28.66
C ILE A 673 -2.33 -5.05 -30.09
N ALA A 674 -3.50 -5.34 -30.66
CA ALA A 674 -3.69 -5.82 -32.02
C ALA A 674 -3.66 -4.71 -33.10
N ASP A 675 -3.45 -3.44 -32.71
CA ASP A 675 -3.54 -2.25 -33.57
C ASP A 675 -4.88 -2.12 -34.32
N ASP A 676 -5.97 -2.59 -33.72
CA ASP A 676 -7.33 -2.47 -34.24
C ASP A 676 -7.79 -1.00 -34.22
N PRO A 677 -8.07 -0.38 -35.39
CA PRO A 677 -8.39 1.05 -35.47
C PRO A 677 -9.72 1.39 -34.79
N ASP A 678 -10.66 0.45 -34.72
CA ASP A 678 -12.01 0.67 -34.20
C ASP A 678 -12.06 0.48 -32.68
N ALA A 679 -11.00 -0.05 -32.04
CA ALA A 679 -10.99 -0.39 -30.62
C ALA A 679 -11.34 0.79 -29.69
N ALA A 680 -10.88 2.00 -30.02
CA ALA A 680 -11.16 3.21 -29.25
C ALA A 680 -12.61 3.72 -29.40
N ASP A 681 -13.21 3.54 -30.59
CA ASP A 681 -14.58 3.97 -30.86
C ASP A 681 -15.59 2.94 -30.34
N ARG A 682 -15.33 1.63 -30.46
CA ARG A 682 -16.13 0.59 -29.79
C ARG A 682 -16.17 0.78 -28.26
N TRP A 683 -15.04 1.18 -27.65
CA TRP A 683 -15.03 1.56 -26.23
C TRP A 683 -15.88 2.80 -25.94
N LEU A 684 -15.90 3.80 -26.83
CA LEU A 684 -16.73 5.00 -26.68
C LEU A 684 -18.23 4.69 -26.79
N GLU A 685 -18.62 3.79 -27.69
CA GLU A 685 -20.00 3.30 -27.84
C GLU A 685 -20.47 2.53 -26.61
N GLU A 686 -19.65 1.62 -26.09
CA GLU A 686 -19.93 0.89 -24.86
C GLU A 686 -19.95 1.81 -23.63
N LEU A 687 -19.04 2.77 -23.54
CA LEU A 687 -19.04 3.80 -22.49
C LEU A 687 -20.32 4.63 -22.54
N GLN A 688 -20.78 5.07 -23.72
CA GLN A 688 -22.04 5.79 -23.88
C GLN A 688 -23.22 4.90 -23.42
N THR A 689 -23.24 3.64 -23.84
CA THR A 689 -24.32 2.69 -23.53
C THR A 689 -24.42 2.45 -22.02
N VAL A 690 -23.32 2.07 -21.36
CA VAL A 690 -23.28 1.89 -19.90
C VAL A 690 -23.63 3.17 -19.14
N THR A 691 -23.16 4.34 -19.61
CA THR A 691 -23.49 5.64 -18.98
C THR A 691 -24.99 5.92 -19.01
N MET A 692 -25.66 5.64 -20.12
CA MET A 692 -27.10 5.87 -20.28
C MET A 692 -27.93 4.83 -19.52
N ASP A 693 -27.56 3.54 -19.59
CA ASP A 693 -28.22 2.45 -18.87
C ASP A 693 -28.20 2.66 -17.35
N VAL A 694 -27.05 3.06 -16.81
CA VAL A 694 -26.88 3.34 -15.37
C VAL A 694 -27.74 4.54 -14.95
N TYR A 695 -27.77 5.62 -15.76
CA TYR A 695 -28.63 6.77 -15.47
C TYR A 695 -30.12 6.40 -15.47
N ASP A 696 -30.56 5.64 -16.47
CA ASP A 696 -31.96 5.24 -16.61
C ASP A 696 -32.38 4.24 -15.53
N ALA A 697 -31.51 3.29 -15.17
CA ALA A 697 -31.77 2.34 -14.09
C ALA A 697 -31.83 3.02 -12.71
N ALA A 698 -30.91 3.96 -12.45
CA ALA A 698 -30.90 4.75 -11.22
C ALA A 698 -32.14 5.65 -11.08
N THR A 699 -32.55 6.33 -12.15
CA THR A 699 -33.65 7.30 -12.11
C THR A 699 -35.05 6.67 -12.25
N ARG A 700 -35.16 5.44 -12.79
CA ARG A 700 -36.44 4.73 -13.01
C ARG A 700 -37.44 4.77 -11.84
N PRO A 701 -37.06 4.57 -10.55
CA PRO A 701 -38.01 4.58 -9.44
C PRO A 701 -38.71 5.94 -9.25
N TYR A 702 -38.08 7.03 -9.68
CA TYR A 702 -38.50 8.41 -9.42
C TYR A 702 -39.34 9.02 -10.56
N LEU A 703 -39.49 8.32 -11.69
CA LEU A 703 -40.33 8.69 -12.83
C LEU A 703 -41.84 8.79 -12.47
N THR A 704 -42.24 8.23 -11.32
CA THR A 704 -43.61 8.29 -10.80
C THR A 704 -43.98 9.66 -10.20
N ALA A 705 -42.98 10.49 -9.86
CA ALA A 705 -43.20 11.84 -9.34
C ALA A 705 -43.15 12.86 -10.48
N ALA A 706 -44.29 13.50 -10.81
CA ALA A 706 -44.39 14.45 -11.92
C ALA A 706 -43.36 15.60 -11.88
N ILE A 707 -42.97 16.05 -10.67
CA ILE A 707 -41.94 17.08 -10.45
C ILE A 707 -40.54 16.58 -10.88
N ALA A 708 -40.22 15.32 -10.63
CA ALA A 708 -38.93 14.73 -11.01
C ALA A 708 -38.89 14.32 -12.50
N LEU A 709 -40.05 14.04 -13.11
CA LEU A 709 -40.14 13.52 -14.47
C LEU A 709 -39.52 14.46 -15.53
N GLU A 710 -39.79 15.77 -15.45
CA GLU A 710 -39.22 16.73 -16.40
C GLU A 710 -37.69 16.83 -16.23
N ASP A 711 -37.19 16.96 -14.99
CA ASP A 711 -35.76 17.08 -14.72
C ASP A 711 -34.99 15.80 -15.09
N VAL A 712 -35.55 14.62 -14.84
CA VAL A 712 -34.92 13.36 -15.28
C VAL A 712 -34.79 13.32 -16.81
N PHE A 713 -35.83 13.68 -17.57
CA PHE A 713 -35.70 13.75 -19.03
C PHE A 713 -34.77 14.88 -19.51
N ARG A 714 -34.76 16.03 -18.83
CA ARG A 714 -33.86 17.16 -19.11
C ARG A 714 -32.38 16.77 -18.92
N HIS A 715 -32.06 16.12 -17.81
CA HIS A 715 -30.71 15.64 -17.48
C HIS A 715 -30.30 14.43 -18.32
N ARG A 716 -31.21 13.49 -18.63
CA ARG A 716 -30.98 12.42 -19.63
C ARG A 716 -30.58 12.97 -20.99
N ARG A 717 -31.27 14.01 -21.47
CA ARG A 717 -30.95 14.69 -22.74
C ARG A 717 -29.60 15.42 -22.69
N PHE A 718 -29.25 16.04 -21.57
CA PHE A 718 -27.93 16.65 -21.39
C PHE A 718 -26.81 15.60 -21.40
N LEU A 719 -27.02 14.45 -20.74
CA LEU A 719 -26.08 13.34 -20.70
C LEU A 719 -25.87 12.73 -22.10
N ALA A 720 -26.94 12.45 -22.84
CA ALA A 720 -26.85 11.99 -24.23
C ALA A 720 -26.18 13.03 -25.17
N ALA A 721 -26.32 14.33 -24.88
CA ALA A 721 -25.66 15.42 -25.61
C ALA A 721 -24.20 15.65 -25.19
N HIS A 722 -23.67 14.93 -24.21
CA HIS A 722 -22.25 14.95 -23.83
C HIS A 722 -21.41 14.22 -24.87
N PHE A 723 -21.78 12.99 -25.20
CA PHE A 723 -21.10 12.11 -26.17
C PHE A 723 -21.18 12.60 -27.61
N ARG A 724 -22.22 13.38 -27.96
CA ARG A 724 -22.38 13.98 -29.30
C ARG A 724 -21.55 15.23 -29.56
N ARG A 725 -20.68 15.64 -28.63
CA ARG A 725 -19.81 16.82 -28.83
C ARG A 725 -18.54 16.39 -29.56
N PRO A 726 -18.25 16.92 -30.77
CA PRO A 726 -16.93 16.74 -31.36
C PRO A 726 -15.88 17.33 -30.43
N ASP A 727 -14.71 16.70 -30.39
CA ASP A 727 -13.73 16.95 -29.32
C ASP A 727 -13.17 18.37 -29.39
N ARG A 728 -13.44 19.17 -28.34
CA ARG A 728 -12.98 20.56 -28.24
C ARG A 728 -11.61 20.69 -27.55
N ARG A 729 -10.86 19.59 -27.44
CA ARG A 729 -9.50 19.54 -26.86
C ARG A 729 -8.49 18.86 -27.78
N GLY A 730 -8.64 19.06 -29.09
CA GLY A 730 -7.72 18.60 -30.14
C GLY A 730 -7.25 19.75 -31.03
N SER A 731 -6.54 20.73 -30.46
CA SER A 731 -5.87 21.84 -31.15
C SER A 731 -4.73 22.39 -30.30
#